data_AF-A0A562HID3-F1
#
_entry.id   AF-A0A562HID3-F1
#
_cell.length_a   1.000
_cell.length_b   1.000
_cell.length_c   1.000
_cell.angle_alpha   90.00
_cell.angle_beta   90.00
_cell.angle_gamma   90.00
#
_symmetry.space_group_name_H-M   'P 1'
#
loop_
_entity.id
_entity.type
_entity.pdbx_description
1 polymer ?
#
loop_
_entity_poly.entity_id
_entity_poly.type
_entity_poly.pdbx_seq_one_letter_code
_entity_poly.pdbx_strand_id
1 'polypeptide(L)'
;MYTNLIKKTMTILLTLCLVLGMIPGHGVYVLAATNVPTGNYTISSNGDYQLDAGYSGKITIAKTVTAVRIIGNGAHTNTSISVESGRSSALELTIEDLNITAPVSGGNSGEHGIDFSNTGNYGHKLWLKGNCSITGDQAGIAVNDGVQLTIDKAADVANDADAVLTVLGKNGSAAIGGYYKNNHTDYGSCGEITINGGTINATGAAAYPNFVYGAAGIGGSLISVQGFTKGGTITINGGIITATGGEAAAGIGGGMGFNYNGASQGIITINGGTVVASGNKTGAGIGGGNTGGGYIININGGTITANGSADMEEGAGAGIGSSSFGFGSPTIVNISGGTITATGGTNSNFGGSGIGSGYLSEQGTINITGGSITAIGGSNGGAGIGGTSGNNGEKVTISGNPLVKAFAGTGAEDIGKGKGMGGSSGTLKNGTDDWVYLKFHVTKEGSNVAGATININSSQYTTDAGGYAYCFAPKSNTAYTIDAAGCQQASGTASNAKISNLVNVTMTAAVTYTVTFESNGGSAVAAIPNVVENSTVALPAPPAKVGYSFAGWYIDNDTFADEFTAGTFVTSNLTVYAKWTPLPPATYTVSFESNGGSTVAAIPNVAENNTVALPTPPPTKAGYSFAGWYIDNDTFADEFTAITPVTGNLTVYAKWATLPTDDSSDRDDSTSPSTPTPPSTPPATVTGNVKDGATGGTVSNVTATVAKDSHNQITLTLPAAQIAVTKQPDGTITPLLDLAKVVITKDTGTQLSISANGTFQIANLAQGTDHTFKIGYDLGNGQKITIGTMDITVDPSGSVKLDVTLIDPYGIITDGRTGKTLAGAKVTLYYADTARNKAVGKTPGTLVELPPLEEFKPNQNINPQNSDPSGAYGFMVFPESDYYLVANKEGYEEYKSPTISVEQDLVKWDFKMNQPLLGIKRLAGPTRVDTALEIAKATFTAKVKHVILATAANYPDALAGSVLAYKLNAPILLIDSSSEEQEKVLEYISMNLDSAGTVHILGGKGIVGSEIEEKIKARGFTKITRIGGKDRYETALKIAEYLEVPQGTPVVLVYGEDYPDALSISSSAAAMQSPILLVGRNEIRPEISQALQKIKPIKVYILGREGKISSAVEKQVAEAAGLGADKIVRIGGTDRYETALKIAQYFNLSGQNVSIATGRNFPDALAGSIYAANHNSPLLLCDEELSEEAAAYLRTRAITGGTLFGGEGAVSKAVEEMLKEIIGK
;
A
#
# COMPACT_ATOMS: atom_id res chain seq x y z
N MET A 1 4.54 46.76 10.69
CA MET A 1 3.09 47.04 10.78
C MET A 1 2.28 46.25 9.75
N TYR A 2 2.49 46.42 8.44
CA TYR A 2 1.66 45.79 7.37
C TYR A 2 1.34 44.30 7.56
N THR A 3 2.29 43.47 8.00
CA THR A 3 2.10 42.03 8.24
C THR A 3 0.96 41.72 9.23
N ASN A 4 0.77 42.54 10.26
CA ASN A 4 -0.31 42.37 11.24
C ASN A 4 -1.65 42.90 10.73
N LEU A 5 -1.64 43.84 9.78
CA LEU A 5 -2.85 44.30 9.11
C LEU A 5 -3.36 43.22 8.14
N ILE A 6 -2.48 42.68 7.29
CA ILE A 6 -2.78 41.58 6.35
C ILE A 6 -3.31 40.35 7.10
N LYS A 7 -2.67 39.94 8.20
CA LYS A 7 -3.19 38.85 9.04
C LYS A 7 -4.60 39.14 9.58
N LYS A 8 -4.86 40.33 10.14
CA LYS A 8 -6.20 40.70 10.62
C LYS A 8 -7.24 40.73 9.48
N THR A 9 -6.90 41.25 8.31
CA THR A 9 -7.82 41.30 7.16
C THR A 9 -8.12 39.90 6.63
N MET A 10 -7.12 39.01 6.53
CA MET A 10 -7.36 37.60 6.18
C MET A 10 -8.25 36.90 7.20
N THR A 11 -7.99 37.06 8.51
CA THR A 11 -8.85 36.48 9.56
C THR A 11 -10.30 36.94 9.41
N ILE A 12 -10.54 38.25 9.22
CA ILE A 12 -11.90 38.80 9.05
C ILE A 12 -12.58 38.24 7.79
N LEU A 13 -11.83 38.10 6.68
CA LEU A 13 -12.37 37.57 5.43
C LEU A 13 -12.72 36.07 5.55
N LEU A 14 -11.88 35.29 6.23
CA LEU A 14 -12.09 33.86 6.46
C LEU A 14 -13.32 33.62 7.37
N THR A 15 -13.47 34.42 8.42
CA THR A 15 -14.67 34.39 9.28
C THR A 15 -15.95 34.73 8.49
N LEU A 16 -15.88 35.66 7.53
CA LEU A 16 -17.05 36.04 6.73
C LEU A 16 -17.51 34.91 5.80
N CYS A 17 -16.58 34.17 5.17
CA CYS A 17 -16.91 33.00 4.35
C CYS A 17 -17.53 31.86 5.18
N LEU A 18 -17.06 31.66 6.42
CA LEU A 18 -17.63 30.67 7.36
C LEU A 18 -19.08 30.96 7.76
N VAL A 19 -19.49 32.23 7.82
CA VAL A 19 -20.89 32.64 8.09
C VAL A 19 -21.82 32.42 6.88
N LEU A 20 -21.26 32.26 5.67
CA LEU A 20 -22.03 32.20 4.41
C LEU A 20 -22.16 30.79 3.81
N GLY A 21 -21.50 29.77 4.37
CA GLY A 21 -21.75 28.36 4.03
C GLY A 21 -21.31 27.90 2.63
N MET A 22 -20.40 28.63 1.97
CA MET A 22 -20.05 28.47 0.55
C MET A 22 -19.01 27.36 0.23
N ILE A 23 -18.74 26.41 1.12
CA ILE A 23 -17.74 25.34 0.90
C ILE A 23 -18.28 23.98 1.37
N PRO A 24 -18.22 22.91 0.55
CA PRO A 24 -18.50 21.54 1.00
C PRO A 24 -17.51 21.11 2.11
N GLY A 25 -18.05 20.62 3.23
CA GLY A 25 -17.29 20.48 4.48
C GLY A 25 -16.28 19.32 4.53
N HIS A 26 -15.06 19.58 4.07
CA HIS A 26 -13.85 18.97 4.65
C HIS A 26 -12.94 20.08 5.20
N GLY A 27 -12.32 19.84 6.37
CA GLY A 27 -11.78 20.91 7.20
C GLY A 27 -10.56 21.62 6.62
N VAL A 28 -10.72 22.89 6.21
CA VAL A 28 -9.62 23.79 5.84
C VAL A 28 -9.29 24.68 7.04
N TYR A 29 -8.40 24.18 7.90
CA TYR A 29 -8.02 24.79 9.18
C TYR A 29 -6.93 25.85 8.99
N VAL A 30 -7.28 27.15 9.05
CA VAL A 30 -6.31 28.27 8.92
C VAL A 30 -6.56 29.40 9.94
N LEU A 31 -6.72 29.01 11.21
CA LEU A 31 -6.55 29.89 12.36
C LEU A 31 -5.60 29.21 13.35
N ALA A 32 -4.92 29.98 14.20
CA ALA A 32 -4.17 29.39 15.30
C ALA A 32 -5.14 28.71 16.27
N ALA A 33 -4.81 27.50 16.74
CA ALA A 33 -5.65 26.75 17.66
C ALA A 33 -5.98 27.57 18.92
N THR A 34 -7.21 27.44 19.40
CA THR A 34 -7.64 28.13 20.63
C THR A 34 -7.08 27.38 21.82
N ASN A 35 -6.13 27.97 22.55
CA ASN A 35 -5.64 27.38 23.80
C ASN A 35 -6.79 27.23 24.81
N VAL A 36 -6.91 26.04 25.38
CA VAL A 36 -7.92 25.66 26.38
C VAL A 36 -7.25 25.62 27.76
N PRO A 37 -7.46 26.64 28.61
CA PRO A 37 -6.83 26.69 29.92
C PRO A 37 -7.45 25.66 30.88
N THR A 38 -6.61 25.04 31.71
CA THR A 38 -7.00 24.07 32.75
C THR A 38 -8.20 24.52 33.57
N GLY A 39 -9.23 23.67 33.64
CA GLY A 39 -10.51 23.93 34.27
C GLY A 39 -11.65 23.25 33.51
N ASN A 40 -12.90 23.63 33.80
CA ASN A 40 -14.04 23.23 32.98
C ASN A 40 -14.22 24.24 31.83
N TYR A 41 -14.34 23.76 30.60
CA TYR A 41 -14.38 24.60 29.40
C TYR A 41 -15.51 24.16 28.46
N THR A 42 -16.26 25.12 27.91
CA THR A 42 -17.31 24.85 26.92
C THR A 42 -16.87 25.33 25.54
N ILE A 43 -16.68 24.38 24.63
CA ILE A 43 -16.46 24.66 23.20
C ILE A 43 -17.82 25.04 22.59
N SER A 44 -17.98 26.32 22.24
CA SER A 44 -19.23 26.90 21.74
C SER A 44 -19.23 27.23 20.24
N SER A 45 -18.09 27.05 19.57
CA SER A 45 -17.88 27.30 18.14
C SER A 45 -17.06 26.19 17.48
N ASN A 46 -17.21 26.03 16.16
CA ASN A 46 -16.36 25.13 15.38
C ASN A 46 -14.92 25.67 15.34
N GLY A 47 -13.92 24.77 15.37
CA GLY A 47 -12.51 25.14 15.24
C GLY A 47 -11.52 24.13 15.83
N ASP A 48 -10.24 24.55 15.84
CA ASP A 48 -9.14 23.85 16.51
C ASP A 48 -8.99 24.34 17.95
N TYR A 49 -8.81 23.39 18.88
CA TYR A 49 -8.65 23.63 20.30
C TYR A 49 -7.43 22.86 20.83
N GLN A 50 -6.44 23.59 21.36
CA GLN A 50 -5.20 23.04 21.91
C GLN A 50 -5.32 22.96 23.43
N LEU A 51 -5.17 21.78 24.02
CA LEU A 51 -5.09 21.65 25.47
C LEU A 51 -3.74 22.14 25.99
N ASP A 52 -3.71 22.80 27.14
CA ASP A 52 -2.47 23.08 27.85
C ASP A 52 -1.83 21.77 28.37
N ALA A 53 -0.50 21.73 28.48
CA ALA A 53 0.22 20.56 28.95
C ALA A 53 -0.18 20.21 30.39
N GLY A 54 -0.68 18.99 30.60
CA GLY A 54 -1.22 18.58 31.91
C GLY A 54 -2.60 19.16 32.24
N TYR A 55 -3.39 19.56 31.24
CA TYR A 55 -4.80 19.94 31.39
C TYR A 55 -5.59 18.98 32.29
N SER A 56 -6.55 19.55 33.04
CA SER A 56 -7.43 18.86 33.98
C SER A 56 -8.77 19.60 34.02
N GLY A 57 -9.87 18.84 34.01
CA GLY A 57 -11.24 19.33 34.02
C GLY A 57 -12.07 18.87 32.80
N LYS A 58 -13.35 19.23 32.79
CA LYS A 58 -14.34 18.75 31.82
C LYS A 58 -14.46 19.68 30.60
N ILE A 59 -14.24 19.12 29.42
CA ILE A 59 -14.51 19.75 28.12
C ILE A 59 -15.95 19.44 27.71
N THR A 60 -16.75 20.47 27.46
CA THR A 60 -18.15 20.33 27.01
C THR A 60 -18.29 20.85 25.59
N ILE A 61 -18.67 20.00 24.64
CA ILE A 61 -18.87 20.38 23.22
C ILE A 61 -20.34 20.76 23.05
N ALA A 62 -20.62 22.04 22.80
CA ALA A 62 -21.97 22.56 22.73
C ALA A 62 -22.79 21.97 21.57
N LYS A 63 -24.11 21.88 21.74
CA LYS A 63 -25.03 21.26 20.78
C LYS A 63 -25.11 21.97 19.42
N THR A 64 -24.59 23.19 19.34
CA THR A 64 -24.46 24.02 18.12
C THR A 64 -23.18 23.78 17.34
N VAL A 65 -22.16 23.15 17.95
CA VAL A 65 -20.86 22.86 17.32
C VAL A 65 -21.00 21.61 16.46
N THR A 66 -20.71 21.72 15.16
CA THR A 66 -20.85 20.62 14.19
C THR A 66 -19.52 19.99 13.79
N ALA A 67 -18.40 20.72 13.91
CA ALA A 67 -17.06 20.22 13.62
C ALA A 67 -16.02 20.83 14.57
N VAL A 68 -15.20 19.99 15.21
CA VAL A 68 -14.20 20.41 16.21
C VAL A 68 -13.00 19.49 16.18
N ARG A 69 -11.81 20.04 16.43
CA ARG A 69 -10.57 19.27 16.61
C ARG A 69 -9.94 19.61 17.96
N ILE A 70 -9.62 18.58 18.74
CA ILE A 70 -9.02 18.70 20.07
C ILE A 70 -7.62 18.08 20.02
N ILE A 71 -6.61 18.88 20.35
CA ILE A 71 -5.19 18.55 20.25
C ILE A 71 -4.63 18.43 21.67
N GLY A 72 -4.12 17.24 22.03
CA GLY A 72 -3.61 16.96 23.38
C GLY A 72 -2.17 17.43 23.57
N ASN A 73 -1.24 16.85 22.79
CA ASN A 73 0.21 17.01 22.96
C ASN A 73 0.73 16.55 24.34
N GLY A 74 0.11 15.53 24.94
CA GLY A 74 0.56 14.95 26.20
C GLY A 74 -0.48 14.07 26.88
N ALA A 75 -0.27 13.85 28.18
CA ALA A 75 -1.19 13.16 29.07
C ALA A 75 -1.96 14.18 29.94
N HIS A 76 -3.28 14.01 30.00
CA HIS A 76 -4.22 14.89 30.70
C HIS A 76 -4.99 14.06 31.72
N THR A 77 -4.68 14.21 33.01
CA THR A 77 -5.36 13.50 34.09
C THR A 77 -6.58 14.30 34.56
N ASN A 78 -7.53 13.63 35.21
CA ASN A 78 -8.77 14.24 35.67
C ASN A 78 -9.50 15.01 34.53
N THR A 79 -9.49 14.45 33.31
CA THR A 79 -9.94 15.10 32.07
C THR A 79 -10.97 14.25 31.34
N SER A 80 -12.08 14.87 30.94
CA SER A 80 -13.17 14.24 30.18
C SER A 80 -13.70 15.14 29.06
N ILE A 81 -14.27 14.54 28.02
CA ILE A 81 -14.99 15.22 26.94
C ILE A 81 -16.45 14.77 26.97
N SER A 82 -17.40 15.69 26.86
CA SER A 82 -18.84 15.39 26.85
C SER A 82 -19.57 16.25 25.83
N VAL A 83 -20.39 15.62 25.01
CA VAL A 83 -21.15 16.29 23.95
C VAL A 83 -22.55 16.61 24.46
N GLU A 84 -22.99 17.87 24.34
CA GLU A 84 -24.31 18.28 24.80
C GLU A 84 -25.45 17.52 24.10
N SER A 85 -26.51 17.26 24.87
CA SER A 85 -27.76 16.66 24.40
C SER A 85 -28.69 17.66 23.71
N GLY A 86 -29.73 17.15 23.05
CA GLY A 86 -30.70 17.99 22.34
C GLY A 86 -30.11 18.66 21.09
N ARG A 87 -29.18 17.97 20.43
CA ARG A 87 -28.62 18.35 19.13
C ARG A 87 -29.67 18.30 18.03
N SER A 88 -29.38 18.94 16.90
CA SER A 88 -30.16 18.87 15.66
C SER A 88 -29.34 18.34 14.46
N SER A 89 -28.09 17.95 14.68
CA SER A 89 -27.15 17.51 13.65
C SER A 89 -25.98 16.72 14.24
N ALA A 90 -25.25 16.06 13.33
CA ALA A 90 -24.03 15.32 13.62
C ALA A 90 -22.97 16.16 14.35
N LEU A 91 -21.93 15.49 14.84
CA LEU A 91 -20.68 16.10 15.29
C LEU A 91 -19.56 15.36 14.58
N GLU A 92 -18.65 16.09 13.94
CA GLU A 92 -17.34 15.58 13.54
C GLU A 92 -16.31 16.04 14.57
N LEU A 93 -15.91 15.13 15.46
CA LEU A 93 -14.87 15.33 16.46
C LEU A 93 -13.56 14.72 15.94
N THR A 94 -12.53 15.52 15.78
CA THR A 94 -11.16 15.03 15.53
C THR A 94 -10.37 15.05 16.83
N ILE A 95 -9.64 13.98 17.12
CA ILE A 95 -8.69 13.92 18.24
C ILE A 95 -7.27 13.71 17.71
N GLU A 96 -6.33 14.51 18.21
CA GLU A 96 -4.93 14.55 17.76
C GLU A 96 -4.00 14.48 18.97
N ASP A 97 -3.22 13.40 19.06
CA ASP A 97 -2.25 13.11 20.15
C ASP A 97 -2.82 13.32 21.57
N LEU A 98 -4.06 12.84 21.77
CA LEU A 98 -4.90 13.11 22.93
C LEU A 98 -4.94 11.90 23.88
N ASN A 99 -4.27 12.04 25.03
CA ASN A 99 -4.21 10.97 26.04
C ASN A 99 -4.91 11.44 27.33
N ILE A 100 -6.16 11.04 27.54
CA ILE A 100 -6.99 11.46 28.69
C ILE A 100 -7.24 10.33 29.68
N THR A 101 -7.22 10.68 30.97
CA THR A 101 -7.71 9.84 32.07
C THR A 101 -8.77 10.61 32.82
N ALA A 102 -10.02 10.14 32.78
CA ALA A 102 -11.16 10.78 33.43
C ALA A 102 -11.02 10.81 34.96
N PRO A 103 -11.68 11.75 35.67
CA PRO A 103 -11.75 11.79 37.12
C PRO A 103 -12.30 10.48 37.72
N VAL A 104 -11.56 9.87 38.66
CA VAL A 104 -12.08 8.74 39.45
C VAL A 104 -13.03 9.29 40.51
N SER A 105 -14.31 9.00 40.38
CA SER A 105 -15.33 9.54 41.27
C SER A 105 -15.66 8.59 42.42
N GLY A 106 -15.65 9.10 43.65
CA GLY A 106 -16.04 8.34 44.84
C GLY A 106 -17.55 8.15 45.00
N GLY A 107 -18.33 8.09 43.91
CA GLY A 107 -19.79 8.13 43.95
C GLY A 107 -20.47 7.96 42.59
N ASN A 108 -21.80 8.10 42.56
CA ASN A 108 -22.64 7.56 41.48
C ASN A 108 -22.75 8.46 40.23
N SER A 109 -21.66 9.13 39.85
CA SER A 109 -21.62 10.09 38.73
C SER A 109 -20.35 10.00 37.86
N GLY A 110 -19.66 8.84 37.84
CA GLY A 110 -18.34 8.69 37.22
C GLY A 110 -18.27 9.12 35.76
N GLU A 111 -17.18 9.79 35.39
CA GLU A 111 -17.06 10.40 34.08
C GLU A 111 -16.56 9.39 33.02
N HIS A 112 -17.06 9.56 31.81
CA HIS A 112 -16.54 8.88 30.62
C HIS A 112 -15.26 9.58 30.14
N GLY A 113 -14.44 8.90 29.34
CA GLY A 113 -13.37 9.58 28.61
C GLY A 113 -13.96 10.54 27.56
N ILE A 114 -14.77 10.01 26.65
CA ILE A 114 -15.56 10.77 25.67
C ILE A 114 -17.03 10.32 25.75
N ASP A 115 -17.95 11.25 26.01
CA ASP A 115 -19.38 10.99 26.19
C ASP A 115 -20.23 11.50 25.01
N PHE A 116 -20.77 10.57 24.22
CA PHE A 116 -21.81 10.83 23.22
C PHE A 116 -23.21 10.37 23.68
N SER A 117 -23.36 9.86 24.91
CA SER A 117 -24.46 8.96 25.28
C SER A 117 -25.87 9.56 25.29
N ASN A 118 -26.00 10.89 25.24
CA ASN A 118 -27.27 11.61 25.24
C ASN A 118 -27.46 12.51 23.99
N THR A 119 -26.65 12.29 22.93
CA THR A 119 -26.62 13.15 21.74
C THR A 119 -27.79 12.94 20.77
N GLY A 120 -28.31 11.71 20.69
CA GLY A 120 -29.35 11.29 19.75
C GLY A 120 -28.78 10.70 18.44
N ASN A 121 -29.66 10.15 17.60
CA ASN A 121 -29.19 9.42 16.41
C ASN A 121 -28.95 10.39 15.23
N TYR A 122 -27.71 10.88 15.11
CA TYR A 122 -27.32 11.84 14.08
C TYR A 122 -26.07 11.45 13.26
N GLY A 123 -25.56 10.22 13.38
CA GLY A 123 -24.37 9.79 12.63
C GLY A 123 -23.11 10.58 13.00
N HIS A 124 -22.72 10.57 14.28
CA HIS A 124 -21.51 11.26 14.75
C HIS A 124 -20.25 10.60 14.17
N LYS A 125 -19.16 11.37 14.02
CA LYS A 125 -17.85 10.88 13.59
C LYS A 125 -16.77 11.22 14.61
N LEU A 126 -15.90 10.25 14.88
CA LEU A 126 -14.65 10.40 15.60
C LEU A 126 -13.50 10.14 14.63
N TRP A 127 -12.81 11.21 14.24
CA TRP A 127 -11.63 11.16 13.39
C TRP A 127 -10.37 11.02 14.24
N LEU A 128 -9.55 10.02 13.92
CA LEU A 128 -8.31 9.69 14.65
C LEU A 128 -7.08 10.27 13.94
N LYS A 129 -6.18 10.88 14.72
CA LYS A 129 -4.87 11.35 14.29
C LYS A 129 -3.84 11.22 15.42
N GLY A 130 -2.60 10.86 15.07
CA GLY A 130 -1.55 10.61 16.05
C GLY A 130 -1.87 9.45 17.01
N ASN A 131 -1.35 9.54 18.24
CA ASN A 131 -1.49 8.51 19.28
C ASN A 131 -2.45 8.97 20.39
N CYS A 132 -3.64 8.39 20.42
CA CYS A 132 -4.70 8.71 21.38
C CYS A 132 -4.94 7.57 22.38
N SER A 133 -5.16 7.93 23.65
CA SER A 133 -5.44 7.00 24.74
C SER A 133 -6.58 7.53 25.62
N ILE A 134 -7.68 6.79 25.70
CA ILE A 134 -8.94 7.24 26.30
C ILE A 134 -9.32 6.30 27.44
N THR A 135 -9.14 6.75 28.69
CA THR A 135 -9.50 5.98 29.89
C THR A 135 -10.61 6.66 30.69
N GLY A 136 -11.74 5.97 30.86
CA GLY A 136 -12.86 6.43 31.69
C GLY A 136 -12.74 6.07 33.18
N ASP A 137 -13.67 6.61 33.98
CA ASP A 137 -14.14 6.03 35.25
C ASP A 137 -15.37 5.14 35.01
N GLN A 138 -16.18 5.47 33.99
CA GLN A 138 -17.13 4.55 33.35
C GLN A 138 -16.54 4.10 31.99
N ALA A 139 -17.34 4.11 30.91
CA ALA A 139 -16.86 3.79 29.56
C ALA A 139 -15.74 4.75 29.10
N GLY A 140 -14.79 4.24 28.32
CA GLY A 140 -13.78 5.08 27.67
C GLY A 140 -14.42 5.99 26.63
N ILE A 141 -15.20 5.41 25.70
CA ILE A 141 -16.05 6.13 24.74
C ILE A 141 -17.48 5.62 24.89
N ALA A 142 -18.38 6.47 25.38
CA ALA A 142 -19.77 6.11 25.66
C ALA A 142 -20.68 6.30 24.43
N VAL A 143 -21.24 5.20 23.93
CA VAL A 143 -22.18 5.14 22.79
C VAL A 143 -23.38 4.28 23.18
N ASN A 144 -24.47 4.95 23.57
CA ASN A 144 -25.70 4.30 24.04
C ASN A 144 -26.72 4.06 22.90
N ASP A 145 -27.70 3.19 23.18
CA ASP A 145 -28.88 2.94 22.34
C ASP A 145 -29.55 4.27 21.90
N GLY A 146 -29.81 4.39 20.60
CA GLY A 146 -30.22 5.65 19.98
C GLY A 146 -29.09 6.63 19.64
N VAL A 147 -27.81 6.22 19.68
CA VAL A 147 -26.65 6.98 19.19
C VAL A 147 -25.92 6.19 18.10
N GLN A 148 -25.57 6.86 16.98
CA GLN A 148 -24.64 6.36 15.96
C GLN A 148 -23.28 7.06 16.10
N LEU A 149 -22.20 6.27 16.14
CA LEU A 149 -20.81 6.76 16.05
C LEU A 149 -20.03 5.99 14.98
N THR A 150 -19.42 6.72 14.05
CA THR A 150 -18.40 6.20 13.12
C THR A 150 -17.01 6.58 13.64
N ILE A 151 -16.08 5.63 13.69
CA ILE A 151 -14.66 5.84 14.02
C ILE A 151 -13.84 5.56 12.76
N ASP A 152 -12.98 6.52 12.39
CA ASP A 152 -12.20 6.47 11.16
C ASP A 152 -10.90 7.30 11.31
N LYS A 153 -9.94 7.12 10.40
CA LYS A 153 -8.70 7.93 10.39
C LYS A 153 -8.93 9.26 9.66
N ALA A 154 -8.26 10.33 10.10
CA ALA A 154 -8.37 11.63 9.44
C ALA A 154 -7.75 11.63 8.02
N ALA A 155 -8.30 12.46 7.13
CA ALA A 155 -7.96 12.45 5.69
C ALA A 155 -6.67 13.21 5.32
N ASP A 156 -6.15 14.05 6.22
CA ASP A 156 -4.87 14.77 6.06
C ASP A 156 -3.64 13.90 6.39
N VAL A 157 -3.85 12.68 6.90
CA VAL A 157 -2.83 11.76 7.39
C VAL A 157 -2.17 10.98 6.23
N ALA A 158 -1.49 11.70 5.35
CA ALA A 158 -0.79 11.14 4.19
C ALA A 158 0.60 10.55 4.49
N ASN A 159 1.15 10.81 5.69
CA ASN A 159 2.53 10.46 6.07
C ASN A 159 2.66 9.64 7.37
N ASP A 160 1.56 9.37 8.08
CA ASP A 160 1.56 8.59 9.33
C ASP A 160 0.86 7.24 9.10
N ALA A 161 1.51 6.15 9.49
CA ALA A 161 1.06 4.79 9.19
C ALA A 161 -0.06 4.31 10.13
N ASP A 162 -0.01 4.72 11.40
CA ASP A 162 -0.83 4.19 12.48
C ASP A 162 -1.44 5.33 13.31
N ALA A 163 -2.66 5.73 12.97
CA ALA A 163 -3.51 6.49 13.89
C ALA A 163 -4.03 5.52 14.97
N VAL A 164 -3.42 5.53 16.15
CA VAL A 164 -3.69 4.59 17.23
C VAL A 164 -4.72 5.16 18.20
N LEU A 165 -5.74 4.37 18.51
CA LEU A 165 -6.70 4.64 19.58
C LEU A 165 -6.69 3.49 20.59
N THR A 166 -6.17 3.74 21.78
CA THR A 166 -6.28 2.80 22.92
C THR A 166 -7.40 3.24 23.85
N VAL A 167 -8.32 2.35 24.22
CA VAL A 167 -9.51 2.66 25.02
C VAL A 167 -9.69 1.67 26.16
N LEU A 168 -9.88 2.18 27.38
CA LEU A 168 -10.09 1.37 28.58
C LEU A 168 -11.41 1.76 29.26
N GLY A 169 -12.30 0.79 29.41
CA GLY A 169 -13.51 0.90 30.22
C GLY A 169 -13.25 0.57 31.69
N LYS A 170 -13.99 1.20 32.60
CA LYS A 170 -13.98 0.89 34.04
C LYS A 170 -15.40 0.75 34.59
N ASN A 171 -15.50 0.30 35.84
CA ASN A 171 -16.74 0.16 36.61
C ASN A 171 -17.89 -0.49 35.81
N GLY A 172 -17.70 -1.72 35.31
CA GLY A 172 -18.73 -2.46 34.57
C GLY A 172 -19.14 -1.87 33.21
N SER A 173 -18.36 -0.95 32.65
CA SER A 173 -18.62 -0.30 31.36
C SER A 173 -17.70 -0.81 30.24
N ALA A 174 -18.18 -0.77 29.00
CA ALA A 174 -17.38 -1.16 27.84
C ALA A 174 -16.22 -0.17 27.60
N ALA A 175 -15.19 -0.56 26.85
CA ALA A 175 -14.21 0.41 26.38
C ALA A 175 -14.85 1.36 25.37
N ILE A 176 -15.47 0.81 24.31
CA ILE A 176 -16.26 1.57 23.33
C ILE A 176 -17.69 1.00 23.33
N GLY A 177 -18.68 1.81 23.72
CA GLY A 177 -20.08 1.40 23.73
C GLY A 177 -20.82 1.73 25.03
N GLY A 178 -21.55 0.76 25.56
CA GLY A 178 -22.44 0.93 26.71
C GLY A 178 -21.71 1.18 28.04
N TYR A 179 -22.40 1.82 28.98
CA TYR A 179 -21.90 2.05 30.35
C TYR A 179 -22.85 1.54 31.46
N TYR A 180 -22.34 1.53 32.69
CA TYR A 180 -23.03 1.13 33.92
C TYR A 180 -23.05 2.28 34.94
N LYS A 181 -24.23 2.62 35.49
CA LYS A 181 -24.39 3.60 36.58
C LYS A 181 -24.64 2.92 37.93
N ASN A 182 -23.84 3.28 38.93
CA ASN A 182 -23.86 2.73 40.29
C ASN A 182 -25.17 2.92 41.11
N ASN A 183 -26.20 3.56 40.55
CA ASN A 183 -27.51 3.78 41.19
C ASN A 183 -28.55 2.67 40.91
N HIS A 184 -28.14 1.60 40.23
CA HIS A 184 -28.94 0.44 39.86
C HIS A 184 -30.15 0.66 38.91
N THR A 185 -30.47 1.88 38.47
CA THR A 185 -31.66 2.17 37.64
C THR A 185 -31.41 2.49 36.17
N ASP A 186 -30.22 2.95 35.79
CA ASP A 186 -29.88 3.36 34.42
C ASP A 186 -28.82 2.41 33.81
N TYR A 187 -29.09 1.88 32.61
CA TYR A 187 -28.15 1.01 31.88
C TYR A 187 -27.96 1.49 30.44
N GLY A 188 -26.70 1.74 30.06
CA GLY A 188 -26.35 2.00 28.67
C GLY A 188 -26.33 0.70 27.88
N SER A 189 -27.47 0.30 27.31
CA SER A 189 -27.45 -0.56 26.11
C SER A 189 -26.55 0.09 25.06
N CYS A 190 -25.74 -0.69 24.34
CA CYS A 190 -24.86 -0.12 23.32
C CYS A 190 -25.66 0.37 22.10
N GLY A 191 -25.22 1.46 21.50
CA GLY A 191 -25.78 2.04 20.27
C GLY A 191 -25.25 1.37 18.99
N GLU A 192 -25.07 2.19 17.97
CA GLU A 192 -24.52 1.76 16.68
C GLU A 192 -23.08 2.27 16.54
N ILE A 193 -22.13 1.35 16.37
CA ILE A 193 -20.69 1.64 16.24
C ILE A 193 -20.24 1.15 14.85
N THR A 194 -19.73 2.06 14.03
CA THR A 194 -19.07 1.71 12.75
C THR A 194 -17.59 2.04 12.85
N ILE A 195 -16.72 1.13 12.42
CA ILE A 195 -15.27 1.32 12.38
C ILE A 195 -14.80 1.10 10.94
N ASN A 196 -14.19 2.13 10.35
CA ASN A 196 -13.70 2.11 8.97
C ASN A 196 -12.18 1.86 8.88
N GLY A 197 -11.42 2.33 9.86
CA GLY A 197 -9.97 2.30 9.82
C GLY A 197 -9.31 2.78 11.11
N GLY A 198 -7.98 2.86 11.09
CA GLY A 198 -7.14 3.10 12.28
C GLY A 198 -6.76 1.81 13.01
N THR A 199 -5.94 1.95 14.04
CA THR A 199 -5.46 0.86 14.90
C THR A 199 -6.10 1.02 16.28
N ILE A 200 -7.09 0.18 16.62
CA ILE A 200 -7.95 0.34 17.80
C ILE A 200 -7.72 -0.80 18.80
N ASN A 201 -7.31 -0.46 20.02
CA ASN A 201 -7.12 -1.39 21.12
C ASN A 201 -8.16 -1.10 22.23
N ALA A 202 -9.18 -1.94 22.36
CA ALA A 202 -10.33 -1.70 23.25
C ALA A 202 -10.47 -2.80 24.33
N THR A 203 -10.32 -2.42 25.60
CA THR A 203 -10.37 -3.34 26.74
C THR A 203 -11.51 -2.98 27.70
N GLY A 204 -12.49 -3.88 27.82
CA GLY A 204 -13.66 -3.70 28.69
C GLY A 204 -13.34 -3.80 30.17
N ALA A 205 -14.20 -3.24 31.02
CA ALA A 205 -13.99 -3.22 32.47
C ALA A 205 -13.93 -4.62 33.09
N ALA A 206 -12.89 -4.88 33.90
CA ALA A 206 -12.84 -6.01 34.83
C ALA A 206 -13.94 -5.92 35.92
N ALA A 207 -14.05 -6.95 36.77
CA ALA A 207 -15.09 -7.03 37.82
C ALA A 207 -15.21 -5.76 38.68
N TYR A 208 -16.45 -5.38 38.95
CA TYR A 208 -16.77 -4.31 39.90
C TYR A 208 -16.51 -4.78 41.34
N PRO A 209 -16.08 -3.93 42.29
CA PRO A 209 -15.68 -4.37 43.64
C PRO A 209 -16.73 -5.18 44.45
N ASN A 210 -18.00 -5.15 44.06
CA ASN A 210 -19.10 -5.90 44.66
C ASN A 210 -19.76 -6.93 43.72
N PHE A 211 -19.29 -7.08 42.47
CA PHE A 211 -19.90 -7.94 41.44
C PHE A 211 -18.82 -8.54 40.53
N VAL A 212 -18.79 -9.87 40.39
CA VAL A 212 -17.73 -10.69 39.75
C VAL A 212 -17.72 -10.59 38.20
N TYR A 213 -18.15 -9.45 37.65
CA TYR A 213 -18.69 -9.32 36.30
C TYR A 213 -18.34 -7.97 35.67
N GLY A 214 -18.12 -7.98 34.35
CA GLY A 214 -17.60 -6.88 33.55
C GLY A 214 -18.35 -6.66 32.23
N ALA A 215 -17.66 -6.04 31.27
CA ALA A 215 -18.26 -5.51 30.04
C ALA A 215 -17.39 -5.75 28.80
N ALA A 216 -17.98 -5.59 27.60
CA ALA A 216 -17.29 -5.89 26.34
C ALA A 216 -16.11 -4.93 26.06
N GLY A 217 -15.16 -5.38 25.23
CA GLY A 217 -14.15 -4.48 24.64
C GLY A 217 -14.83 -3.44 23.74
N ILE A 218 -15.61 -3.93 22.78
CA ILE A 218 -16.50 -3.12 21.94
C ILE A 218 -17.92 -3.69 22.07
N GLY A 219 -18.88 -2.88 22.54
CA GLY A 219 -20.29 -3.26 22.68
C GLY A 219 -20.91 -2.98 24.06
N GLY A 220 -21.58 -3.97 24.64
CA GLY A 220 -22.45 -3.82 25.81
C GLY A 220 -21.76 -3.72 27.17
N SER A 221 -22.40 -3.02 28.11
CA SER A 221 -22.04 -2.95 29.53
C SER A 221 -22.66 -4.08 30.36
N LEU A 222 -22.28 -4.13 31.65
CA LEU A 222 -22.83 -4.99 32.68
C LEU A 222 -24.34 -4.71 32.94
N ILE A 223 -25.13 -5.77 33.06
CA ILE A 223 -26.55 -5.75 33.49
C ILE A 223 -26.67 -5.81 35.02
N SER A 224 -27.80 -5.31 35.55
CA SER A 224 -28.28 -5.73 36.88
C SER A 224 -29.61 -6.48 36.82
N VAL A 225 -29.95 -7.10 37.96
CA VAL A 225 -31.10 -7.97 38.26
C VAL A 225 -32.50 -7.57 37.74
N GLN A 226 -32.73 -6.34 37.23
CA GLN A 226 -34.04 -5.94 36.67
C GLN A 226 -34.00 -5.31 35.26
N GLY A 227 -32.84 -5.29 34.58
CA GLY A 227 -32.70 -4.68 33.25
C GLY A 227 -32.17 -5.63 32.16
N PHE A 228 -32.26 -5.18 30.91
CA PHE A 228 -31.63 -5.81 29.75
C PHE A 228 -30.70 -4.78 29.07
N THR A 229 -29.45 -5.14 28.78
CA THR A 229 -28.56 -4.38 27.87
C THR A 229 -28.48 -5.06 26.52
N LYS A 230 -28.50 -4.27 25.44
CA LYS A 230 -28.18 -4.71 24.09
C LYS A 230 -26.66 -4.64 23.87
N GLY A 231 -26.11 -5.60 23.11
CA GLY A 231 -24.72 -5.54 22.62
C GLY A 231 -24.46 -4.49 21.53
N GLY A 232 -25.52 -3.86 21.00
CA GLY A 232 -25.44 -2.82 19.97
C GLY A 232 -25.39 -3.38 18.54
N THR A 233 -25.29 -2.46 17.58
CA THR A 233 -25.01 -2.75 16.16
C THR A 233 -23.56 -2.39 15.88
N ILE A 234 -22.69 -3.38 15.71
CA ILE A 234 -21.25 -3.18 15.52
C ILE A 234 -20.88 -3.54 14.08
N THR A 235 -20.34 -2.59 13.32
CA THR A 235 -19.88 -2.79 11.94
C THR A 235 -18.39 -2.47 11.83
N ILE A 236 -17.59 -3.42 11.32
CA ILE A 236 -16.16 -3.25 11.06
C ILE A 236 -15.91 -3.40 9.56
N ASN A 237 -15.53 -2.31 8.90
CA ASN A 237 -15.20 -2.27 7.48
C ASN A 237 -13.69 -2.41 7.22
N GLY A 238 -12.85 -2.01 8.18
CA GLY A 238 -11.39 -2.00 8.05
C GLY A 238 -10.67 -1.65 9.35
N GLY A 239 -9.36 -1.46 9.25
CA GLY A 239 -8.48 -1.17 10.39
C GLY A 239 -7.82 -2.41 11.01
N ILE A 240 -7.08 -2.20 12.10
CA ILE A 240 -6.48 -3.23 12.95
C ILE A 240 -7.13 -3.13 14.32
N ILE A 241 -7.97 -4.10 14.68
CA ILE A 241 -8.86 -4.04 15.84
C ILE A 241 -8.48 -5.14 16.84
N THR A 242 -8.02 -4.74 18.02
CA THR A 242 -7.79 -5.64 19.17
C THR A 242 -8.85 -5.36 20.22
N ALA A 243 -9.75 -6.31 20.49
CA ALA A 243 -10.87 -6.13 21.41
C ALA A 243 -10.88 -7.21 22.49
N THR A 244 -10.72 -6.80 23.76
CA THR A 244 -10.61 -7.71 24.91
C THR A 244 -11.79 -7.52 25.86
N GLY A 245 -12.47 -8.62 26.17
CA GLY A 245 -13.57 -8.64 27.12
C GLY A 245 -13.12 -8.39 28.56
N GLY A 246 -13.90 -7.58 29.26
CA GLY A 246 -13.95 -7.55 30.71
C GLY A 246 -14.51 -8.85 31.28
N GLU A 247 -14.48 -9.01 32.60
CA GLU A 247 -14.78 -10.28 33.26
C GLU A 247 -16.17 -10.84 32.87
N ALA A 248 -16.21 -12.09 32.41
CA ALA A 248 -17.45 -12.73 31.93
C ALA A 248 -18.12 -12.04 30.70
N ALA A 249 -17.39 -11.22 29.93
CA ALA A 249 -17.88 -10.51 28.76
C ALA A 249 -17.14 -10.86 27.46
N ALA A 250 -17.72 -10.48 26.32
CA ALA A 250 -17.15 -10.74 24.99
C ALA A 250 -16.04 -9.75 24.60
N GLY A 251 -15.15 -10.15 23.69
CA GLY A 251 -14.23 -9.21 23.03
C GLY A 251 -15.00 -8.16 22.24
N ILE A 252 -15.86 -8.62 21.33
CA ILE A 252 -16.79 -7.80 20.55
C ILE A 252 -18.22 -8.33 20.75
N GLY A 253 -19.15 -7.48 21.20
CA GLY A 253 -20.56 -7.82 21.39
C GLY A 253 -21.06 -7.59 22.82
N GLY A 254 -21.42 -8.67 23.52
CA GLY A 254 -22.15 -8.60 24.79
C GLY A 254 -21.29 -8.39 26.04
N GLY A 255 -21.78 -7.54 26.95
CA GLY A 255 -21.51 -7.66 28.38
C GLY A 255 -22.27 -8.84 29.00
N MET A 256 -22.16 -9.02 30.32
CA MET A 256 -22.92 -10.06 31.05
C MET A 256 -24.39 -9.68 31.28
N GLY A 257 -25.28 -10.67 31.18
CA GLY A 257 -26.69 -10.64 31.58
C GLY A 257 -27.04 -11.49 32.81
N PHE A 258 -28.32 -11.42 33.20
CA PHE A 258 -28.86 -12.11 34.39
C PHE A 258 -30.28 -12.68 34.24
N ASN A 259 -30.94 -12.50 33.09
CA ASN A 259 -32.35 -12.86 32.92
C ASN A 259 -32.59 -13.79 31.72
N TYR A 260 -33.25 -14.92 31.99
CA TYR A 260 -33.58 -15.99 31.04
C TYR A 260 -34.64 -15.59 29.98
N ASN A 261 -35.22 -14.39 30.08
CA ASN A 261 -36.39 -13.97 29.31
C ASN A 261 -36.05 -13.16 28.04
N GLY A 262 -35.28 -13.76 27.13
CA GLY A 262 -35.24 -13.40 25.70
C GLY A 262 -35.01 -11.91 25.35
N ALA A 263 -33.91 -11.33 25.81
CA ALA A 263 -33.54 -9.94 25.52
C ALA A 263 -33.22 -9.71 24.02
N SER A 264 -33.47 -8.49 23.53
CA SER A 264 -33.16 -8.09 22.15
C SER A 264 -31.65 -8.09 21.88
N GLN A 265 -31.27 -8.70 20.77
CA GLN A 265 -29.92 -9.14 20.44
C GLN A 265 -29.07 -8.02 19.81
N GLY A 266 -27.74 -8.19 19.78
CA GLY A 266 -26.84 -7.34 18.99
C GLY A 266 -26.59 -7.91 17.58
N ILE A 267 -26.24 -7.01 16.65
CA ILE A 267 -25.78 -7.37 15.31
C ILE A 267 -24.29 -7.04 15.21
N ILE A 268 -23.48 -8.00 14.77
CA ILE A 268 -22.05 -7.81 14.51
C ILE A 268 -21.80 -8.09 13.04
N THR A 269 -21.27 -7.13 12.29
CA THR A 269 -20.95 -7.28 10.86
C THR A 269 -19.49 -6.93 10.62
N ILE A 270 -18.71 -7.88 10.07
CA ILE A 270 -17.30 -7.69 9.74
C ILE A 270 -17.13 -7.86 8.23
N ASN A 271 -16.83 -6.76 7.54
CA ASN A 271 -16.64 -6.71 6.09
C ASN A 271 -15.15 -6.74 5.71
N GLY A 272 -14.24 -6.34 6.61
CA GLY A 272 -12.81 -6.24 6.33
C GLY A 272 -11.96 -5.92 7.56
N GLY A 273 -10.68 -5.65 7.33
CA GLY A 273 -9.68 -5.37 8.38
C GLY A 273 -9.06 -6.61 9.01
N THR A 274 -8.21 -6.39 10.00
CA THR A 274 -7.63 -7.43 10.87
C THR A 274 -8.27 -7.31 12.25
N VAL A 275 -8.95 -8.35 12.72
CA VAL A 275 -9.72 -8.34 13.97
C VAL A 275 -9.24 -9.44 14.90
N VAL A 276 -8.73 -9.07 16.07
CA VAL A 276 -8.38 -9.98 17.17
C VAL A 276 -9.35 -9.72 18.31
N ALA A 277 -10.23 -10.68 18.60
CA ALA A 277 -11.30 -10.53 19.58
C ALA A 277 -11.25 -11.66 20.61
N SER A 278 -11.04 -11.31 21.88
CA SER A 278 -10.86 -12.28 22.98
C SER A 278 -11.87 -12.03 24.09
N GLY A 279 -12.68 -13.04 24.40
CA GLY A 279 -13.58 -13.03 25.56
C GLY A 279 -12.83 -13.27 26.87
N ASN A 280 -13.53 -13.13 27.99
CA ASN A 280 -12.96 -13.37 29.33
C ASN A 280 -13.94 -14.16 30.22
N LYS A 281 -13.42 -15.06 31.07
CA LYS A 281 -14.14 -16.13 31.79
C LYS A 281 -15.09 -16.96 30.91
N THR A 282 -16.37 -16.61 30.90
CA THR A 282 -17.46 -17.32 30.21
C THR A 282 -17.88 -16.67 28.88
N GLY A 283 -17.30 -15.51 28.54
CA GLY A 283 -17.60 -14.74 27.33
C GLY A 283 -16.97 -15.30 26.05
N ALA A 284 -17.62 -15.03 24.92
CA ALA A 284 -17.14 -15.39 23.58
C ALA A 284 -16.08 -14.43 23.04
N GLY A 285 -15.29 -14.85 22.04
CA GLY A 285 -14.41 -13.94 21.31
C GLY A 285 -15.22 -12.85 20.59
N ILE A 286 -16.15 -13.29 19.74
CA ILE A 286 -17.15 -12.44 19.06
C ILE A 286 -18.55 -12.98 19.36
N GLY A 287 -19.44 -12.13 19.88
CA GLY A 287 -20.83 -12.45 20.18
C GLY A 287 -21.21 -12.25 21.65
N GLY A 288 -21.62 -13.32 22.34
CA GLY A 288 -22.22 -13.27 23.67
C GLY A 288 -21.24 -13.08 24.84
N GLY A 289 -21.55 -12.16 25.75
CA GLY A 289 -21.09 -12.19 27.14
C GLY A 289 -21.97 -13.11 27.99
N ASN A 290 -21.63 -13.33 29.26
CA ASN A 290 -22.26 -14.33 30.13
C ASN A 290 -23.79 -14.20 30.19
N THR A 291 -24.47 -15.35 30.17
CA THR A 291 -25.91 -15.57 29.90
C THR A 291 -26.50 -14.98 28.61
N GLY A 292 -25.74 -14.22 27.81
CA GLY A 292 -26.20 -13.61 26.56
C GLY A 292 -26.10 -14.55 25.35
N GLY A 293 -27.24 -14.93 24.79
CA GLY A 293 -27.36 -15.64 23.50
C GLY A 293 -27.84 -14.74 22.36
N GLY A 294 -28.03 -15.33 21.17
CA GLY A 294 -28.89 -14.77 20.14
C GLY A 294 -28.29 -13.77 19.13
N TYR A 295 -26.98 -13.50 19.16
CA TYR A 295 -26.37 -12.53 18.25
C TYR A 295 -26.53 -12.92 16.76
N ILE A 296 -26.73 -11.91 15.89
CA ILE A 296 -26.57 -12.08 14.45
C ILE A 296 -25.15 -11.64 14.09
N ILE A 297 -24.29 -12.61 13.74
CA ILE A 297 -22.88 -12.39 13.42
C ILE A 297 -22.70 -12.64 11.93
N ASN A 298 -22.46 -11.57 11.16
CA ASN A 298 -22.21 -11.61 9.72
C ASN A 298 -20.72 -11.36 9.45
N ILE A 299 -20.04 -12.28 8.78
CA ILE A 299 -18.64 -12.16 8.40
C ILE A 299 -18.54 -12.30 6.88
N ASN A 300 -18.18 -11.20 6.23
CA ASN A 300 -18.09 -11.09 4.77
C ASN A 300 -16.65 -10.97 4.28
N GLY A 301 -15.70 -10.63 5.16
CA GLY A 301 -14.29 -10.46 4.80
C GLY A 301 -13.39 -10.21 6.01
N GLY A 302 -12.11 -9.91 5.74
CA GLY A 302 -11.08 -9.63 6.74
C GLY A 302 -10.30 -10.86 7.23
N THR A 303 -9.35 -10.61 8.12
CA THR A 303 -8.57 -11.63 8.84
C THR A 303 -8.97 -11.59 10.30
N ILE A 304 -9.58 -12.67 10.80
CA ILE A 304 -10.26 -12.70 12.10
C ILE A 304 -9.67 -13.80 12.97
N THR A 305 -9.24 -13.43 14.18
CA THR A 305 -8.84 -14.35 15.25
C THR A 305 -9.78 -14.12 16.44
N ALA A 306 -10.63 -15.10 16.73
CA ALA A 306 -11.69 -14.99 17.72
C ALA A 306 -11.55 -16.07 18.80
N ASN A 307 -11.27 -15.68 20.04
CA ASN A 307 -10.94 -16.58 21.14
C ASN A 307 -12.00 -16.50 22.26
N GLY A 308 -12.73 -17.60 22.46
CA GLY A 308 -13.56 -17.83 23.64
C GLY A 308 -12.70 -18.14 24.86
N SER A 309 -13.20 -17.83 26.06
CA SER A 309 -12.34 -17.78 27.24
C SER A 309 -12.33 -19.06 28.10
N ALA A 310 -11.20 -19.26 28.78
CA ALA A 310 -10.86 -20.44 29.54
C ALA A 310 -11.25 -20.30 31.02
N ASP A 311 -12.55 -20.38 31.32
CA ASP A 311 -13.01 -20.57 32.70
C ASP A 311 -12.64 -21.97 33.23
N MET A 312 -12.51 -22.14 34.54
CA MET A 312 -12.25 -23.44 35.19
C MET A 312 -13.48 -24.06 35.88
N GLU A 313 -14.51 -23.26 36.18
CA GLU A 313 -15.62 -23.63 37.05
C GLU A 313 -16.98 -23.60 36.31
N GLU A 314 -17.30 -22.51 35.60
CA GLU A 314 -18.67 -22.29 35.07
C GLU A 314 -18.90 -22.80 33.62
N GLY A 315 -17.84 -23.23 32.93
CA GLY A 315 -17.88 -23.62 31.51
C GLY A 315 -17.39 -22.49 30.59
N ALA A 316 -17.05 -22.81 29.34
CA ALA A 316 -16.36 -21.88 28.45
C ALA A 316 -17.21 -21.33 27.27
N GLY A 317 -16.91 -20.09 26.87
CA GLY A 317 -17.54 -19.40 25.75
C GLY A 317 -16.99 -19.81 24.38
N ALA A 318 -17.77 -19.57 23.32
CA ALA A 318 -17.38 -19.88 21.95
C ALA A 318 -16.29 -18.93 21.40
N GLY A 319 -15.54 -19.37 20.38
CA GLY A 319 -14.69 -18.46 19.60
C GLY A 319 -15.55 -17.38 18.91
N ILE A 320 -16.53 -17.83 18.13
CA ILE A 320 -17.56 -16.99 17.51
C ILE A 320 -18.95 -17.56 17.85
N GLY A 321 -19.76 -16.83 18.61
CA GLY A 321 -21.15 -17.19 18.89
C GLY A 321 -21.63 -16.85 20.31
N SER A 322 -22.15 -17.83 21.07
CA SER A 322 -22.70 -17.58 22.42
C SER A 322 -21.71 -17.85 23.56
N SER A 323 -22.07 -17.33 24.74
CA SER A 323 -21.38 -17.58 26.02
C SER A 323 -21.83 -18.87 26.70
N SER A 324 -21.18 -19.19 27.82
CA SER A 324 -21.39 -20.40 28.64
C SER A 324 -22.80 -20.62 29.22
N PHE A 325 -23.76 -19.72 28.99
CA PHE A 325 -25.15 -19.84 29.47
C PHE A 325 -26.17 -19.10 28.56
N GLY A 326 -25.96 -19.06 27.23
CA GLY A 326 -26.77 -18.24 26.32
C GLY A 326 -28.25 -18.63 26.18
N PHE A 327 -29.09 -18.17 27.13
CA PHE A 327 -30.53 -18.47 27.20
C PHE A 327 -31.40 -17.41 26.50
N GLY A 328 -32.59 -17.81 26.03
CA GLY A 328 -33.66 -16.93 25.57
C GLY A 328 -33.61 -16.52 24.10
N SER A 329 -32.55 -16.86 23.35
CA SER A 329 -32.51 -16.70 21.89
C SER A 329 -31.40 -17.52 21.20
N PRO A 330 -31.65 -18.08 20.00
CA PRO A 330 -30.67 -18.81 19.22
C PRO A 330 -29.74 -17.87 18.43
N THR A 331 -28.42 -18.04 18.55
CA THR A 331 -27.41 -17.28 17.80
C THR A 331 -27.45 -17.63 16.31
N ILE A 332 -27.27 -16.64 15.43
CA ILE A 332 -27.13 -16.83 13.98
C ILE A 332 -25.75 -16.39 13.54
N VAL A 333 -24.95 -17.32 12.99
CA VAL A 333 -23.63 -17.02 12.43
C VAL A 333 -23.68 -17.22 10.90
N ASN A 334 -23.41 -16.16 10.14
CA ASN A 334 -23.35 -16.16 8.68
C ASN A 334 -21.92 -15.82 8.24
N ILE A 335 -21.25 -16.73 7.53
CA ILE A 335 -19.89 -16.54 7.02
C ILE A 335 -19.91 -16.67 5.50
N SER A 336 -19.60 -15.59 4.79
CA SER A 336 -19.53 -15.56 3.32
C SER A 336 -18.11 -15.32 2.77
N GLY A 337 -17.16 -14.90 3.61
CA GLY A 337 -15.78 -14.64 3.21
C GLY A 337 -14.82 -14.47 4.38
N GLY A 338 -13.58 -14.08 4.07
CA GLY A 338 -12.52 -13.84 5.04
C GLY A 338 -11.68 -15.06 5.41
N THR A 339 -10.62 -14.81 6.20
CA THR A 339 -9.75 -15.83 6.81
C THR A 339 -9.99 -15.83 8.31
N ILE A 340 -10.52 -16.92 8.85
CA ILE A 340 -11.07 -16.99 10.21
C ILE A 340 -10.37 -18.09 11.01
N THR A 341 -9.83 -17.73 12.17
CA THR A 341 -9.44 -18.67 13.22
C THR A 341 -10.32 -18.44 14.44
N ALA A 342 -11.14 -19.43 14.80
CA ALA A 342 -12.12 -19.33 15.88
C ALA A 342 -11.89 -20.44 16.91
N THR A 343 -11.46 -20.07 18.11
CA THR A 343 -11.05 -21.00 19.17
C THR A 343 -12.02 -20.93 20.33
N GLY A 344 -12.70 -22.03 20.64
CA GLY A 344 -13.54 -22.16 21.83
C GLY A 344 -12.72 -22.31 23.10
N GLY A 345 -13.20 -21.70 24.18
CA GLY A 345 -12.46 -21.67 25.44
C GLY A 345 -12.30 -23.04 26.11
N THR A 346 -11.16 -23.25 26.77
CA THR A 346 -10.81 -24.52 27.43
C THR A 346 -11.30 -24.54 28.87
N ASN A 347 -12.14 -25.53 29.22
CA ASN A 347 -12.61 -25.77 30.59
C ASN A 347 -12.32 -27.22 31.02
N SER A 348 -12.30 -27.44 32.34
CA SER A 348 -12.09 -28.75 32.98
C SER A 348 -13.24 -29.74 32.70
N ASN A 349 -14.47 -29.23 32.60
CA ASN A 349 -15.71 -29.99 32.44
C ASN A 349 -16.36 -29.77 31.06
N PHE A 350 -16.49 -28.51 30.62
CA PHE A 350 -17.37 -28.08 29.52
C PHE A 350 -16.71 -27.02 28.60
N GLY A 351 -15.95 -27.46 27.60
CA GLY A 351 -15.35 -26.57 26.60
C GLY A 351 -16.36 -25.88 25.69
N GLY A 352 -16.05 -24.64 25.28
CA GLY A 352 -16.84 -23.85 24.32
C GLY A 352 -16.58 -24.29 22.88
N SER A 353 -17.47 -23.99 21.93
CA SER A 353 -17.25 -24.33 20.51
C SER A 353 -16.27 -23.38 19.81
N GLY A 354 -15.67 -23.81 18.70
CA GLY A 354 -14.93 -22.91 17.82
C GLY A 354 -15.86 -21.85 17.22
N ILE A 355 -16.91 -22.31 16.53
CA ILE A 355 -18.00 -21.47 16.02
C ILE A 355 -19.34 -22.10 16.41
N GLY A 356 -20.20 -21.35 17.10
CA GLY A 356 -21.50 -21.83 17.57
C GLY A 356 -21.77 -21.52 19.04
N SER A 357 -22.25 -22.53 19.76
CA SER A 357 -22.70 -22.40 21.14
C SER A 357 -21.55 -22.37 22.17
N GLY A 358 -21.79 -21.69 23.29
CA GLY A 358 -21.22 -22.01 24.60
C GLY A 358 -22.15 -22.95 25.39
N TYR A 359 -21.68 -23.39 26.57
CA TYR A 359 -22.41 -24.27 27.49
C TYR A 359 -23.88 -23.83 27.72
N LEU A 360 -24.79 -24.80 27.89
CA LEU A 360 -26.25 -24.67 28.13
C LEU A 360 -27.08 -23.69 27.24
N SER A 361 -26.50 -23.10 26.18
CA SER A 361 -27.20 -22.18 25.28
C SER A 361 -28.18 -22.83 24.29
N GLU A 362 -29.10 -22.03 23.75
CA GLU A 362 -30.10 -22.47 22.76
C GLU A 362 -29.50 -22.82 21.39
N GLN A 363 -30.18 -23.72 20.64
CA GLN A 363 -29.77 -24.19 19.31
C GLN A 363 -29.70 -23.03 18.29
N GLY A 364 -28.49 -22.55 18.03
CA GLY A 364 -28.21 -21.60 16.96
C GLY A 364 -28.36 -22.15 15.53
N THR A 365 -28.12 -21.28 14.56
CA THR A 365 -27.98 -21.62 13.14
C THR A 365 -26.64 -21.08 12.63
N ILE A 366 -25.88 -21.91 11.93
CA ILE A 366 -24.57 -21.56 11.37
C ILE A 366 -24.65 -21.78 9.85
N ASN A 367 -24.42 -20.72 9.08
CA ASN A 367 -24.43 -20.74 7.62
C ASN A 367 -23.05 -20.34 7.11
N ILE A 368 -22.39 -21.21 6.34
CA ILE A 368 -21.10 -20.93 5.71
C ILE A 368 -21.27 -21.07 4.19
N THR A 369 -21.03 -19.98 3.47
CA THR A 369 -21.15 -19.88 2.01
C THR A 369 -19.82 -19.57 1.30
N GLY A 370 -18.76 -19.23 2.04
CA GLY A 370 -17.44 -18.92 1.50
C GLY A 370 -16.39 -18.68 2.61
N GLY A 371 -15.16 -18.35 2.22
CA GLY A 371 -14.04 -18.07 3.14
C GLY A 371 -13.14 -19.28 3.47
N SER A 372 -12.13 -19.01 4.30
CA SER A 372 -11.17 -20.00 4.83
C SER A 372 -11.24 -20.01 6.36
N ILE A 373 -11.80 -21.09 6.93
CA ILE A 373 -12.19 -21.19 8.33
C ILE A 373 -11.41 -22.30 9.02
N THR A 374 -10.79 -21.97 10.14
CA THR A 374 -10.24 -22.93 11.12
C THR A 374 -11.00 -22.74 12.43
N ALA A 375 -11.78 -23.74 12.83
CA ALA A 375 -12.64 -23.70 14.01
C ALA A 375 -12.25 -24.81 15.00
N ILE A 376 -11.83 -24.43 16.20
CA ILE A 376 -11.23 -25.32 17.20
C ILE A 376 -12.12 -25.32 18.45
N GLY A 377 -12.70 -26.46 18.79
CA GLY A 377 -13.50 -26.65 19.99
C GLY A 377 -12.63 -26.80 21.24
N GLY A 378 -13.09 -26.17 22.33
CA GLY A 378 -12.44 -26.18 23.63
C GLY A 378 -12.39 -27.56 24.28
N SER A 379 -11.36 -27.78 25.11
CA SER A 379 -11.14 -29.02 25.85
C SER A 379 -12.38 -29.50 26.58
N ASN A 380 -12.57 -30.83 26.62
CA ASN A 380 -13.72 -31.47 27.29
C ASN A 380 -15.10 -31.16 26.68
N GLY A 381 -15.18 -30.84 25.39
CA GLY A 381 -16.37 -31.19 24.61
C GLY A 381 -17.14 -30.05 23.95
N GLY A 382 -16.45 -28.99 23.53
CA GLY A 382 -16.95 -28.12 22.46
C GLY A 382 -16.69 -28.74 21.09
N ALA A 383 -17.65 -28.65 20.18
CA ALA A 383 -17.45 -28.96 18.76
C ALA A 383 -16.50 -27.95 18.11
N GLY A 384 -15.89 -28.32 16.98
CA GLY A 384 -15.22 -27.35 16.11
C GLY A 384 -16.23 -26.33 15.58
N ILE A 385 -17.32 -26.84 14.98
CA ILE A 385 -18.48 -26.03 14.58
C ILE A 385 -19.78 -26.66 15.10
N GLY A 386 -20.56 -25.91 15.87
CA GLY A 386 -21.77 -26.38 16.55
C GLY A 386 -21.61 -26.49 18.06
N GLY A 387 -22.18 -27.54 18.64
CA GLY A 387 -22.59 -27.53 20.04
C GLY A 387 -21.52 -27.86 21.09
N THR A 388 -21.85 -27.57 22.33
CA THR A 388 -21.08 -27.90 23.54
C THR A 388 -21.74 -29.00 24.36
N SER A 389 -21.06 -29.45 25.41
CA SER A 389 -21.66 -30.31 26.45
C SER A 389 -23.02 -29.77 26.91
N GLY A 390 -23.99 -30.67 27.11
CA GLY A 390 -25.34 -30.36 27.60
C GLY A 390 -26.37 -29.97 26.54
N ASN A 391 -25.95 -29.61 25.31
CA ASN A 391 -26.84 -29.07 24.28
C ASN A 391 -27.10 -30.04 23.11
N ASN A 392 -28.24 -29.86 22.45
CA ASN A 392 -28.45 -30.37 21.09
C ASN A 392 -27.62 -29.53 20.12
N GLY A 393 -27.03 -30.15 19.10
CA GLY A 393 -26.20 -29.43 18.12
C GLY A 393 -27.02 -28.50 17.20
N GLU A 394 -26.39 -27.42 16.77
CA GLU A 394 -26.97 -26.38 15.91
C GLU A 394 -27.37 -26.87 14.52
N LYS A 395 -28.23 -26.08 13.86
CA LYS A 395 -28.47 -26.23 12.43
C LYS A 395 -27.28 -25.67 11.65
N VAL A 396 -26.35 -26.53 11.26
CA VAL A 396 -25.18 -26.16 10.44
C VAL A 396 -25.49 -26.37 8.95
N THR A 397 -25.25 -25.34 8.15
CA THR A 397 -25.41 -25.32 6.69
C THR A 397 -24.08 -24.90 6.07
N ILE A 398 -23.48 -25.74 5.22
CA ILE A 398 -22.25 -25.43 4.49
C ILE A 398 -22.54 -25.59 2.99
N SER A 399 -22.14 -24.59 2.19
CA SER A 399 -22.39 -24.51 0.74
C SER A 399 -21.37 -23.57 0.09
N GLY A 400 -21.25 -23.54 -1.24
CA GLY A 400 -20.36 -22.57 -1.93
C GLY A 400 -18.86 -22.89 -1.88
N ASN A 401 -18.49 -24.13 -1.53
CA ASN A 401 -17.11 -24.64 -1.50
C ASN A 401 -16.10 -23.90 -0.56
N PRO A 402 -16.46 -23.47 0.67
CA PRO A 402 -15.52 -22.89 1.62
C PRO A 402 -14.46 -23.90 2.09
N LEU A 403 -13.27 -23.40 2.43
CA LEU A 403 -12.24 -24.21 3.08
C LEU A 403 -12.52 -24.26 4.59
N VAL A 404 -13.11 -25.35 5.06
CA VAL A 404 -13.48 -25.52 6.49
C VAL A 404 -12.63 -26.61 7.15
N LYS A 405 -11.82 -26.22 8.12
CA LYS A 405 -11.12 -27.10 9.06
C LYS A 405 -11.81 -26.99 10.42
N ALA A 406 -12.44 -28.07 10.88
CA ALA A 406 -13.12 -28.11 12.17
C ALA A 406 -12.50 -29.20 13.05
N PHE A 407 -12.19 -28.88 14.29
CA PHE A 407 -11.53 -29.78 15.24
C PHE A 407 -12.30 -29.77 16.58
N ALA A 408 -12.82 -30.91 17.01
CA ALA A 408 -13.51 -31.02 18.29
C ALA A 408 -12.58 -31.16 19.50
N GLY A 409 -13.03 -30.63 20.64
CA GLY A 409 -12.49 -30.97 21.95
C GLY A 409 -12.95 -32.36 22.42
N THR A 410 -12.22 -32.92 23.39
CA THR A 410 -12.38 -34.32 23.87
C THR A 410 -13.84 -34.73 24.13
N GLY A 411 -14.41 -35.51 23.21
CA GLY A 411 -15.75 -36.11 23.33
C GLY A 411 -16.88 -35.41 22.57
N ALA A 412 -16.59 -34.40 21.75
CA ALA A 412 -17.55 -33.75 20.84
C ALA A 412 -17.40 -34.23 19.37
N GLU A 413 -18.32 -33.81 18.50
CA GLU A 413 -18.25 -33.99 17.05
C GLU A 413 -17.51 -32.79 16.39
N ASP A 414 -16.63 -33.02 15.41
CA ASP A 414 -15.87 -31.94 14.74
C ASP A 414 -16.80 -30.86 14.16
N ILE A 415 -17.87 -31.30 13.48
CA ILE A 415 -19.08 -30.50 13.26
C ILE A 415 -20.28 -31.29 13.78
N GLY A 416 -21.10 -30.67 14.64
CA GLY A 416 -22.31 -31.30 15.18
C GLY A 416 -22.60 -30.92 16.63
N LYS A 417 -22.67 -31.92 17.52
CA LYS A 417 -22.96 -31.75 18.96
C LYS A 417 -21.71 -31.85 19.85
N GLY A 418 -21.82 -31.32 21.07
CA GLY A 418 -20.78 -31.45 22.08
C GLY A 418 -20.85 -32.74 22.91
N LYS A 419 -20.06 -32.79 23.99
CA LYS A 419 -19.88 -33.98 24.83
C LYS A 419 -21.05 -34.21 25.79
N GLY A 420 -21.87 -35.23 25.51
CA GLY A 420 -22.72 -35.87 26.50
C GLY A 420 -24.19 -35.43 26.54
N MET A 421 -25.02 -36.34 27.07
CA MET A 421 -26.49 -36.39 26.97
C MET A 421 -27.02 -36.71 25.56
N GLY A 422 -28.19 -37.36 25.51
CA GLY A 422 -28.72 -38.04 24.32
C GLY A 422 -29.40 -37.14 23.29
N GLY A 423 -28.84 -35.95 23.04
CA GLY A 423 -29.36 -35.01 22.05
C GLY A 423 -29.19 -35.48 20.61
N SER A 424 -29.98 -34.90 19.71
CA SER A 424 -29.76 -35.08 18.27
C SER A 424 -28.42 -34.44 17.87
N SER A 425 -27.68 -35.08 16.96
CA SER A 425 -26.62 -34.37 16.23
C SER A 425 -27.23 -33.21 15.45
N GLY A 426 -26.52 -32.09 15.41
CA GLY A 426 -26.96 -30.90 14.68
C GLY A 426 -27.29 -31.25 13.23
N THR A 427 -28.42 -30.76 12.71
CA THR A 427 -28.85 -31.19 11.38
C THR A 427 -28.05 -30.47 10.30
N LEU A 428 -26.99 -31.12 9.83
CA LEU A 428 -26.37 -30.87 8.53
C LEU A 428 -27.43 -31.00 7.44
N LYS A 429 -28.09 -29.89 7.10
CA LYS A 429 -29.24 -29.88 6.19
C LYS A 429 -28.84 -29.36 4.82
N ASN A 430 -28.67 -30.32 3.91
CA ASN A 430 -28.65 -30.19 2.47
C ASN A 430 -29.63 -29.11 1.97
N GLY A 431 -29.13 -28.17 1.15
CA GLY A 431 -29.93 -27.19 0.40
C GLY A 431 -30.17 -27.56 -1.08
N THR A 432 -29.29 -28.37 -1.68
CA THR A 432 -29.45 -29.03 -3.00
C THR A 432 -28.68 -30.35 -3.09
N ASP A 433 -27.45 -30.41 -2.55
CA ASP A 433 -26.61 -31.62 -2.49
C ASP A 433 -26.40 -32.14 -1.06
N ASP A 434 -26.33 -33.46 -0.90
CA ASP A 434 -25.90 -34.11 0.34
C ASP A 434 -24.39 -33.96 0.49
N TRP A 435 -23.88 -33.30 1.53
CA TRP A 435 -22.44 -33.22 1.82
C TRP A 435 -22.04 -34.19 2.94
N VAL A 436 -20.89 -34.85 2.80
CA VAL A 436 -20.29 -35.75 3.79
C VAL A 436 -19.01 -35.13 4.35
N TYR A 437 -18.85 -35.16 5.67
CA TYR A 437 -17.56 -34.90 6.31
C TYR A 437 -16.66 -36.13 6.19
N LEU A 438 -15.49 -35.95 5.61
CA LEU A 438 -14.52 -37.01 5.37
C LEU A 438 -13.22 -36.67 6.07
N LYS A 439 -12.92 -37.44 7.13
CA LYS A 439 -11.60 -37.51 7.75
C LYS A 439 -10.82 -38.65 7.11
N PHE A 440 -9.80 -38.32 6.32
CA PHE A 440 -8.86 -39.26 5.74
C PHE A 440 -7.64 -39.39 6.64
N HIS A 441 -7.22 -40.60 6.99
CA HIS A 441 -5.92 -40.88 7.61
C HIS A 441 -4.98 -41.50 6.57
N VAL A 442 -3.82 -40.88 6.36
CA VAL A 442 -2.80 -41.29 5.39
C VAL A 442 -1.58 -41.81 6.13
N THR A 443 -1.22 -43.07 5.90
CA THR A 443 -0.09 -43.72 6.56
C THR A 443 0.87 -44.43 5.60
N LYS A 444 2.13 -44.51 6.02
CA LYS A 444 3.21 -45.28 5.39
C LYS A 444 3.81 -46.16 6.48
N GLU A 445 3.71 -47.48 6.32
CA GLU A 445 4.27 -48.47 7.25
C GLU A 445 3.86 -48.26 8.73
N GLY A 446 2.61 -47.83 8.94
CA GLY A 446 2.04 -47.53 10.26
C GLY A 446 2.40 -46.14 10.82
N SER A 447 3.25 -45.36 10.14
CA SER A 447 3.58 -43.98 10.49
C SER A 447 2.68 -42.98 9.75
N ASN A 448 2.33 -41.87 10.40
CA ASN A 448 1.54 -40.77 9.84
C ASN A 448 2.31 -40.07 8.70
N VAL A 449 1.64 -39.73 7.60
CA VAL A 449 2.23 -38.93 6.50
C VAL A 449 1.64 -37.53 6.50
N ALA A 450 2.40 -36.56 7.00
CA ALA A 450 2.04 -35.13 6.98
C ALA A 450 2.29 -34.49 5.60
N GLY A 451 1.51 -33.48 5.23
CA GLY A 451 1.63 -32.77 3.94
C GLY A 451 1.21 -33.57 2.70
N ALA A 452 0.71 -34.81 2.86
CA ALA A 452 0.21 -35.63 1.75
C ALA A 452 -1.01 -34.97 1.10
N THR A 453 -1.06 -35.01 -0.24
CA THR A 453 -2.14 -34.40 -1.02
C THR A 453 -3.26 -35.40 -1.29
N ILE A 454 -4.49 -35.00 -0.96
CA ILE A 454 -5.74 -35.68 -1.29
C ILE A 454 -6.57 -34.76 -2.20
N ASN A 455 -6.88 -35.25 -3.39
CA ASN A 455 -7.65 -34.55 -4.41
C ASN A 455 -9.07 -35.12 -4.46
N ILE A 456 -10.07 -34.26 -4.26
CA ILE A 456 -11.50 -34.63 -4.19
C ILE A 456 -12.30 -33.65 -5.04
N ASN A 457 -12.94 -34.14 -6.10
CA ASN A 457 -13.73 -33.30 -7.03
C ASN A 457 -12.99 -32.02 -7.48
N SER A 458 -11.69 -32.16 -7.79
CA SER A 458 -10.75 -31.09 -8.16
C SER A 458 -10.32 -30.11 -7.05
N SER A 459 -10.79 -30.28 -5.80
CA SER A 459 -10.26 -29.57 -4.63
C SER A 459 -9.11 -30.34 -3.98
N GLN A 460 -8.03 -29.63 -3.63
CA GLN A 460 -6.82 -30.18 -3.00
C GLN A 460 -6.83 -29.98 -1.48
N TYR A 461 -6.60 -31.05 -0.72
CA TYR A 461 -6.51 -31.05 0.74
C TYR A 461 -5.19 -31.68 1.19
N THR A 462 -4.49 -31.03 2.12
CA THR A 462 -3.21 -31.51 2.68
C THR A 462 -3.41 -32.12 4.06
N THR A 463 -2.72 -33.22 4.38
CA THR A 463 -2.74 -33.80 5.72
C THR A 463 -2.00 -32.96 6.77
N ASP A 464 -2.51 -32.97 8.00
CA ASP A 464 -1.89 -32.40 9.20
C ASP A 464 -0.69 -33.23 9.69
N ALA A 465 -0.03 -32.79 10.76
CA ALA A 465 1.09 -33.52 11.39
C ALA A 465 0.71 -34.91 11.95
N GLY A 466 -0.58 -35.16 12.17
CA GLY A 466 -1.14 -36.47 12.52
C GLY A 466 -1.45 -37.37 11.31
N GLY A 467 -1.16 -36.90 10.08
CA GLY A 467 -1.47 -37.61 8.85
C GLY A 467 -2.95 -37.53 8.46
N TYR A 468 -3.72 -36.59 9.02
CA TYR A 468 -5.15 -36.47 8.75
C TYR A 468 -5.47 -35.29 7.82
N ALA A 469 -6.26 -35.54 6.78
CA ALA A 469 -6.87 -34.50 5.97
C ALA A 469 -8.39 -34.47 6.22
N TYR A 470 -8.95 -33.27 6.25
CA TYR A 470 -10.34 -33.00 6.62
C TYR A 470 -11.00 -32.22 5.49
N CYS A 471 -12.19 -32.65 5.09
CA CYS A 471 -12.86 -32.10 3.92
C CYS A 471 -14.36 -32.38 3.96
N PHE A 472 -15.10 -31.58 3.20
CA PHE A 472 -16.51 -31.78 2.92
C PHE A 472 -16.65 -32.09 1.43
N ALA A 473 -17.41 -33.14 1.08
CA ALA A 473 -17.60 -33.56 -0.31
C ALA A 473 -19.07 -33.92 -0.62
N PRO A 474 -19.61 -33.57 -1.81
CA PRO A 474 -20.95 -34.00 -2.23
C PRO A 474 -21.05 -35.52 -2.42
N LYS A 475 -21.85 -36.17 -1.58
CA LYS A 475 -22.21 -37.60 -1.60
C LYS A 475 -22.65 -38.12 -2.97
N SER A 476 -23.23 -37.24 -3.78
CA SER A 476 -23.74 -37.49 -5.14
C SER A 476 -22.64 -37.75 -6.16
N ASN A 477 -21.46 -37.14 -6.00
CA ASN A 477 -20.32 -37.23 -6.92
C ASN A 477 -19.03 -37.38 -6.11
N THR A 478 -18.47 -38.59 -6.02
CA THR A 478 -17.24 -38.84 -5.23
C THR A 478 -16.23 -39.69 -6.00
N ALA A 479 -15.30 -39.00 -6.68
CA ALA A 479 -14.04 -39.56 -7.12
C ALA A 479 -12.91 -38.96 -6.25
N TYR A 480 -12.03 -39.82 -5.75
CA TYR A 480 -10.91 -39.45 -4.88
C TYR A 480 -9.60 -39.93 -5.48
N THR A 481 -8.56 -39.09 -5.41
CA THR A 481 -7.19 -39.44 -5.80
C THR A 481 -6.22 -38.96 -4.73
N ILE A 482 -5.15 -39.72 -4.48
CA ILE A 482 -4.19 -39.44 -3.41
C ILE A 482 -2.80 -39.47 -4.03
N ASP A 483 -2.17 -38.32 -4.13
CA ASP A 483 -0.83 -38.18 -4.70
C ASP A 483 0.20 -38.19 -3.57
N ALA A 484 0.72 -39.40 -3.29
CA ALA A 484 1.84 -39.63 -2.38
C ALA A 484 2.54 -40.95 -2.73
N ALA A 485 3.85 -40.91 -3.00
CA ALA A 485 4.64 -42.13 -3.16
C ALA A 485 4.72 -42.91 -1.84
N GLY A 486 4.38 -44.19 -1.89
CA GLY A 486 4.58 -45.12 -0.78
C GLY A 486 3.54 -45.04 0.36
N CYS A 487 2.40 -44.35 0.17
CA CYS A 487 1.25 -44.60 1.03
C CYS A 487 0.72 -46.02 0.78
N GLN A 488 0.66 -46.87 1.82
CA GLN A 488 0.12 -48.23 1.69
C GLN A 488 -1.37 -48.31 1.98
N GLN A 489 -1.90 -47.40 2.80
CA GLN A 489 -3.31 -47.38 3.16
C GLN A 489 -3.76 -45.95 3.48
N ALA A 490 -4.86 -45.55 2.82
CA ALA A 490 -5.67 -44.41 3.22
C ALA A 490 -7.04 -44.94 3.67
N SER A 491 -7.52 -44.47 4.81
CA SER A 491 -8.86 -44.82 5.31
C SER A 491 -9.68 -43.56 5.59
N GLY A 492 -10.92 -43.56 5.12
CA GLY A 492 -11.89 -42.50 5.35
C GLY A 492 -13.00 -42.99 6.27
N THR A 493 -13.30 -42.24 7.33
CA THR A 493 -14.44 -42.54 8.22
C THR A 493 -15.43 -41.37 8.19
N ALA A 494 -16.66 -41.62 7.73
CA ALA A 494 -17.75 -40.66 7.79
C ALA A 494 -18.49 -40.81 9.12
N SER A 495 -18.56 -39.74 9.92
CA SER A 495 -19.45 -39.68 11.07
C SER A 495 -20.91 -39.62 10.61
N ASN A 496 -21.77 -40.40 11.28
CA ASN A 496 -23.23 -40.36 11.21
C ASN A 496 -23.96 -40.99 9.98
N ALA A 497 -23.31 -41.73 9.06
CA ALA A 497 -23.98 -42.81 8.30
C ALA A 497 -23.00 -43.77 7.57
N LYS A 498 -23.45 -45.00 7.30
CA LYS A 498 -22.68 -46.00 6.52
C LYS A 498 -22.43 -45.57 5.07
N ILE A 499 -21.16 -45.39 4.71
CA ILE A 499 -20.67 -45.77 3.38
C ILE A 499 -19.75 -46.98 3.58
N SER A 500 -20.20 -48.16 3.15
CA SER A 500 -19.45 -49.41 3.26
C SER A 500 -18.95 -49.85 1.88
N ASN A 501 -17.84 -49.26 1.42
CA ASN A 501 -17.01 -49.75 0.32
C ASN A 501 -15.61 -49.13 0.44
N LEU A 502 -14.58 -49.90 0.07
CA LEU A 502 -13.23 -49.35 -0.15
C LEU A 502 -13.22 -48.49 -1.41
N VAL A 503 -12.46 -47.40 -1.38
CA VAL A 503 -12.10 -46.62 -2.57
C VAL A 503 -10.81 -47.19 -3.15
N ASN A 504 -10.82 -47.59 -4.42
CA ASN A 504 -9.60 -47.93 -5.13
C ASN A 504 -8.87 -46.65 -5.54
N VAL A 505 -7.62 -46.48 -5.06
CA VAL A 505 -6.76 -45.35 -5.41
C VAL A 505 -5.88 -45.73 -6.59
N THR A 506 -5.82 -44.87 -7.61
CA THR A 506 -4.80 -44.97 -8.67
C THR A 506 -3.59 -44.16 -8.24
N MET A 507 -2.38 -44.72 -8.33
CA MET A 507 -1.18 -44.10 -7.76
C MET A 507 -0.20 -43.61 -8.84
N THR A 508 0.41 -42.45 -8.57
CA THR A 508 1.60 -41.94 -9.26
C THR A 508 2.70 -41.68 -8.22
N ALA A 509 3.97 -41.92 -8.56
CA ALA A 509 5.06 -41.80 -7.60
C ALA A 509 5.72 -40.41 -7.65
N ALA A 510 5.71 -39.69 -6.52
CA ALA A 510 6.58 -38.55 -6.27
C ALA A 510 7.99 -38.99 -5.82
N VAL A 511 9.01 -38.17 -6.12
CA VAL A 511 10.40 -38.39 -5.68
C VAL A 511 10.64 -37.73 -4.32
N THR A 512 11.49 -38.33 -3.48
CA THR A 512 11.87 -37.77 -2.18
C THR A 512 13.37 -37.90 -1.90
N TYR A 513 13.87 -37.02 -1.04
CA TYR A 513 15.28 -36.83 -0.73
C TYR A 513 15.54 -36.66 0.79
N THR A 514 16.81 -36.52 1.17
CA THR A 514 17.27 -36.36 2.56
C THR A 514 18.26 -35.19 2.66
N VAL A 515 18.07 -34.35 3.68
CA VAL A 515 18.99 -33.25 4.04
C VAL A 515 19.78 -33.63 5.29
N THR A 516 21.10 -33.63 5.19
CA THR A 516 22.02 -33.95 6.30
C THR A 516 22.67 -32.66 6.84
N PHE A 517 22.88 -32.53 8.15
CA PHE A 517 23.41 -31.32 8.76
C PHE A 517 24.79 -31.56 9.39
N GLU A 518 25.83 -30.92 8.89
CA GLU A 518 27.20 -30.95 9.42
C GLU A 518 27.49 -29.65 10.22
N SER A 519 27.64 -29.79 11.53
CA SER A 519 27.73 -28.66 12.47
C SER A 519 29.09 -27.94 12.47
N ASN A 520 30.11 -28.43 11.75
CA ASN A 520 31.44 -27.83 11.68
C ASN A 520 32.04 -27.52 13.07
N GLY A 521 31.90 -28.48 14.00
CA GLY A 521 32.38 -28.37 15.37
C GLY A 521 31.47 -27.57 16.32
N GLY A 522 30.20 -27.32 15.95
CA GLY A 522 29.14 -27.00 16.90
C GLY A 522 28.44 -28.26 17.45
N SER A 523 27.38 -28.07 18.24
CA SER A 523 26.51 -29.16 18.69
C SER A 523 25.90 -29.94 17.51
N ALA A 524 25.79 -31.27 17.65
CA ALA A 524 25.26 -32.15 16.61
C ALA A 524 23.78 -31.87 16.28
N VAL A 525 23.39 -32.10 15.02
CA VAL A 525 22.06 -31.81 14.47
C VAL A 525 21.57 -33.01 13.67
N ALA A 526 20.27 -33.32 13.75
CA ALA A 526 19.67 -34.48 13.09
C ALA A 526 19.36 -34.20 11.60
N ALA A 527 19.54 -35.21 10.75
CA ALA A 527 19.13 -35.18 9.34
C ALA A 527 17.60 -35.22 9.18
N ILE A 528 17.09 -34.64 8.09
CA ILE A 528 15.68 -34.61 7.72
C ILE A 528 15.46 -35.52 6.49
N PRO A 529 14.89 -36.73 6.65
CA PRO A 529 14.65 -37.67 5.56
C PRO A 529 13.23 -37.53 4.96
N ASN A 530 13.03 -38.08 3.76
CA ASN A 530 11.75 -38.11 3.01
C ASN A 530 11.20 -36.71 2.61
N VAL A 531 12.06 -35.71 2.43
CA VAL A 531 11.68 -34.40 1.89
C VAL A 531 11.18 -34.58 0.47
N VAL A 532 10.04 -33.98 0.10
CA VAL A 532 9.48 -34.11 -1.27
C VAL A 532 10.31 -33.26 -2.24
N GLU A 533 10.56 -33.78 -3.43
CA GLU A 533 11.19 -33.02 -4.53
C GLU A 533 10.46 -31.69 -4.76
N ASN A 534 11.21 -30.58 -4.83
CA ASN A 534 10.69 -29.22 -4.91
C ASN A 534 9.82 -28.76 -3.71
N SER A 535 10.01 -29.35 -2.52
CA SER A 535 9.55 -28.77 -1.25
C SER A 535 10.71 -28.13 -0.47
N THR A 536 10.41 -27.22 0.45
CA THR A 536 11.40 -26.66 1.38
C THR A 536 11.32 -27.36 2.74
N VAL A 537 12.32 -27.18 3.60
CA VAL A 537 12.36 -27.75 4.95
C VAL A 537 12.35 -26.67 6.02
N ALA A 538 11.68 -26.94 7.15
CA ALA A 538 11.89 -26.16 8.36
C ALA A 538 13.30 -26.43 8.90
N LEU A 539 14.10 -25.38 9.08
CA LEU A 539 15.45 -25.52 9.59
C LEU A 539 15.45 -25.96 11.07
N PRO A 540 16.41 -26.81 11.49
CA PRO A 540 16.60 -27.14 12.89
C PRO A 540 17.07 -25.91 13.68
N ALA A 541 16.86 -25.94 15.00
CA ALA A 541 17.36 -24.90 15.90
C ALA A 541 18.88 -24.68 15.72
N PRO A 542 19.37 -23.43 15.78
CA PRO A 542 20.80 -23.13 15.61
C PRO A 542 21.68 -23.98 16.53
N PRO A 543 22.72 -24.65 16.00
CA PRO A 543 23.71 -25.32 16.83
C PRO A 543 24.49 -24.28 17.67
N ALA A 544 25.10 -24.73 18.76
CA ALA A 544 25.94 -23.91 19.62
C ALA A 544 27.44 -24.24 19.45
N LYS A 545 28.30 -23.20 19.46
CA LYS A 545 29.77 -23.33 19.42
C LYS A 545 30.39 -22.23 20.28
N VAL A 546 31.26 -22.61 21.22
CA VAL A 546 31.81 -21.66 22.20
C VAL A 546 32.71 -20.63 21.52
N GLY A 547 32.42 -19.34 21.72
CA GLY A 547 33.18 -18.21 21.15
C GLY A 547 32.74 -17.76 19.75
N TYR A 548 31.69 -18.35 19.18
CA TYR A 548 31.20 -18.04 17.82
C TYR A 548 29.68 -17.85 17.82
N SER A 549 29.18 -16.94 16.98
CA SER A 549 27.78 -16.91 16.59
C SER A 549 27.54 -17.82 15.38
N PHE A 550 26.38 -18.48 15.38
CA PHE A 550 25.91 -19.25 14.22
C PHE A 550 25.46 -18.28 13.11
N ALA A 551 25.96 -18.49 11.89
CA ALA A 551 25.82 -17.56 10.76
C ALA A 551 25.07 -18.15 9.55
N GLY A 552 24.32 -19.24 9.75
CA GLY A 552 23.51 -19.91 8.72
C GLY A 552 24.00 -21.32 8.37
N TRP A 553 23.15 -22.04 7.64
CA TRP A 553 23.47 -23.32 6.99
C TRP A 553 23.77 -23.06 5.51
N TYR A 554 24.74 -23.76 4.92
CA TYR A 554 25.16 -23.54 3.53
C TYR A 554 25.28 -24.87 2.79
N ILE A 555 25.07 -24.88 1.47
CA ILE A 555 25.12 -26.09 0.64
C ILE A 555 26.59 -26.53 0.42
N ASP A 556 27.53 -25.59 0.48
CA ASP A 556 28.96 -25.84 0.39
C ASP A 556 29.69 -25.59 1.73
N ASN A 557 30.87 -26.19 1.89
CA ASN A 557 31.68 -26.11 3.13
C ASN A 557 32.98 -25.30 2.97
N ASP A 558 33.38 -24.98 1.74
CA ASP A 558 34.70 -24.42 1.43
C ASP A 558 34.66 -22.89 1.25
N THR A 559 33.54 -22.37 0.73
CA THR A 559 33.33 -20.94 0.45
C THR A 559 32.16 -20.34 1.24
N PHE A 560 31.17 -21.17 1.61
CA PHE A 560 29.91 -20.76 2.23
C PHE A 560 29.22 -19.66 1.41
N ALA A 561 29.03 -19.93 0.11
CA ALA A 561 28.45 -19.01 -0.86
C ALA A 561 26.93 -19.21 -1.01
N ASP A 562 26.47 -20.46 -1.07
CA ASP A 562 25.06 -20.80 -1.28
C ASP A 562 24.36 -21.12 0.04
N GLU A 563 23.56 -20.20 0.57
CA GLU A 563 22.86 -20.39 1.85
C GLU A 563 21.65 -21.33 1.73
N PHE A 564 21.58 -22.30 2.63
CA PHE A 564 20.46 -23.22 2.79
C PHE A 564 19.47 -22.67 3.83
N THR A 565 18.42 -22.02 3.33
CA THR A 565 17.39 -21.35 4.13
C THR A 565 16.12 -22.21 4.23
N ALA A 566 15.16 -21.82 5.08
CA ALA A 566 13.82 -22.42 5.10
C ALA A 566 12.99 -22.17 3.81
N GLY A 567 13.48 -21.30 2.90
CA GLY A 567 12.95 -21.09 1.56
C GLY A 567 13.69 -21.88 0.46
N THR A 568 14.77 -22.59 0.79
CA THR A 568 15.57 -23.34 -0.21
C THR A 568 14.88 -24.67 -0.54
N PHE A 569 14.61 -24.90 -1.82
CA PHE A 569 13.98 -26.13 -2.31
C PHE A 569 14.95 -27.30 -2.33
N VAL A 570 14.47 -28.49 -1.93
CA VAL A 570 15.24 -29.73 -1.97
C VAL A 570 14.95 -30.48 -3.27
N THR A 571 15.95 -30.56 -4.13
CA THR A 571 15.90 -31.17 -5.47
C THR A 571 16.83 -32.39 -5.61
N SER A 572 17.57 -32.71 -4.55
CA SER A 572 18.45 -33.89 -4.46
C SER A 572 18.72 -34.23 -2.99
N ASN A 573 19.42 -35.34 -2.73
CA ASN A 573 20.02 -35.56 -1.41
C ASN A 573 21.22 -34.60 -1.27
N LEU A 574 21.25 -33.81 -0.19
CA LEU A 574 22.37 -32.91 0.10
C LEU A 574 22.78 -32.91 1.57
N THR A 575 24.03 -32.52 1.82
CA THR A 575 24.56 -32.16 3.14
C THR A 575 24.72 -30.65 3.21
N VAL A 576 24.39 -30.06 4.35
CA VAL A 576 24.50 -28.62 4.59
C VAL A 576 25.36 -28.33 5.82
N TYR A 577 26.11 -27.25 5.75
CA TYR A 577 27.27 -26.98 6.59
C TYR A 577 27.06 -25.72 7.43
N ALA A 578 27.34 -25.78 8.73
CA ALA A 578 27.19 -24.63 9.62
C ALA A 578 28.32 -23.62 9.42
N LYS A 579 27.96 -22.35 9.16
CA LYS A 579 28.89 -21.22 9.13
C LYS A 579 28.98 -20.58 10.51
N TRP A 580 30.18 -20.15 10.87
CA TRP A 580 30.49 -19.64 12.22
C TRP A 580 31.25 -18.32 12.14
N THR A 581 30.70 -17.27 12.74
CA THR A 581 31.36 -15.97 12.87
C THR A 581 31.97 -15.86 14.28
N PRO A 582 33.25 -15.51 14.44
CA PRO A 582 33.82 -15.27 15.77
C PRO A 582 33.05 -14.16 16.49
N LEU A 583 32.75 -14.33 17.79
CA LEU A 583 32.24 -13.23 18.59
C LEU A 583 33.36 -12.20 18.82
N PRO A 584 33.10 -10.89 18.67
CA PRO A 584 34.12 -9.86 18.93
C PRO A 584 34.49 -9.84 20.42
N PRO A 585 35.73 -9.43 20.76
CA PRO A 585 36.15 -9.24 22.15
C PRO A 585 35.38 -8.09 22.81
N ALA A 586 35.38 -8.05 24.15
CA ALA A 586 34.69 -7.01 24.90
C ALA A 586 35.25 -5.61 24.59
N THR A 587 34.36 -4.62 24.58
CA THR A 587 34.70 -3.21 24.40
C THR A 587 34.06 -2.36 25.49
N TYR A 588 34.79 -1.35 25.95
CA TYR A 588 34.45 -0.48 27.07
C TYR A 588 34.44 1.00 26.67
N THR A 589 33.91 1.85 27.55
CA THR A 589 33.87 3.31 27.39
C THR A 589 34.65 3.99 28.51
N VAL A 590 35.48 4.96 28.14
CA VAL A 590 36.21 5.84 29.07
C VAL A 590 35.53 7.21 29.11
N SER A 591 35.03 7.59 30.28
CA SER A 591 34.34 8.87 30.53
C SER A 591 35.24 9.85 31.27
N PHE A 592 35.08 11.16 31.03
CA PHE A 592 35.94 12.21 31.59
C PHE A 592 35.13 13.19 32.45
N GLU A 593 35.30 13.13 33.77
CA GLU A 593 34.75 14.12 34.71
C GLU A 593 35.77 15.24 34.95
N SER A 594 35.49 16.41 34.36
CA SER A 594 36.33 17.60 34.41
C SER A 594 36.47 18.24 35.80
N ASN A 595 35.70 17.82 36.82
CA ASN A 595 35.68 18.42 38.15
C ASN A 595 35.47 19.95 38.10
N GLY A 596 34.55 20.40 37.25
CA GLY A 596 34.27 21.83 37.02
C GLY A 596 35.30 22.55 36.16
N GLY A 597 35.88 21.86 35.18
CA GLY A 597 36.61 22.46 34.05
C GLY A 597 35.74 22.53 32.79
N SER A 598 36.37 22.72 31.63
CA SER A 598 35.71 22.58 30.32
C SER A 598 35.28 21.14 30.07
N THR A 599 34.14 20.94 29.42
CA THR A 599 33.61 19.62 29.08
C THR A 599 34.53 18.85 28.13
N VAL A 600 34.56 17.53 28.30
CA VAL A 600 35.38 16.58 27.52
C VAL A 600 34.49 15.43 27.08
N ALA A 601 34.59 15.02 25.82
CA ALA A 601 33.81 13.91 25.29
C ALA A 601 34.36 12.55 25.78
N ALA A 602 33.47 11.62 26.10
CA ALA A 602 33.83 10.23 26.39
C ALA A 602 34.36 9.51 25.13
N ILE A 603 35.23 8.52 25.32
CA ILE A 603 35.77 7.65 24.27
C ILE A 603 35.08 6.28 24.36
N PRO A 604 34.12 5.97 23.47
CA PRO A 604 33.45 4.67 23.43
C PRO A 604 34.27 3.62 22.67
N ASN A 605 33.84 2.36 22.77
CA ASN A 605 34.28 1.22 21.95
C ASN A 605 35.79 0.86 22.06
N VAL A 606 36.41 1.12 23.22
CA VAL A 606 37.80 0.73 23.51
C VAL A 606 37.87 -0.77 23.77
N ALA A 607 38.59 -1.54 22.95
CA ALA A 607 38.74 -2.97 23.18
C ALA A 607 39.45 -3.30 24.50
N GLU A 608 39.04 -4.40 25.14
CA GLU A 608 39.57 -4.88 26.42
C GLU A 608 41.11 -5.03 26.40
N ASN A 609 41.77 -4.41 27.39
CA ASN A 609 43.22 -4.23 27.55
C ASN A 609 43.92 -3.23 26.61
N ASN A 610 43.24 -2.60 25.65
CA ASN A 610 43.85 -1.49 24.88
C ASN A 610 43.94 -0.20 25.72
N THR A 611 44.87 0.68 25.36
CA THR A 611 45.00 2.03 25.97
C THR A 611 44.30 3.09 25.10
N VAL A 612 44.08 4.29 25.64
CA VAL A 612 43.44 5.41 24.94
C VAL A 612 44.37 6.63 24.85
N ALA A 613 44.27 7.39 23.76
CA ALA A 613 44.88 8.71 23.68
C ALA A 613 44.14 9.70 24.60
N LEU A 614 44.88 10.50 25.37
CA LEU A 614 44.28 11.52 26.23
C LEU A 614 43.85 12.76 25.42
N PRO A 615 42.81 13.49 25.87
CA PRO A 615 42.33 14.71 25.22
C PRO A 615 43.43 15.76 25.02
N THR A 616 43.53 16.30 23.81
CA THR A 616 44.44 17.40 23.45
C THR A 616 43.69 18.51 22.69
N PRO A 617 43.76 19.78 23.11
CA PRO A 617 44.38 20.27 24.35
C PRO A 617 43.70 19.67 25.61
N PRO A 618 44.42 19.62 26.76
CA PRO A 618 43.81 19.24 28.04
C PRO A 618 42.69 20.23 28.42
N PRO A 619 41.74 19.84 29.29
CA PRO A 619 40.68 20.72 29.71
C PRO A 619 41.23 21.96 30.44
N THR A 620 40.46 23.04 30.45
CA THR A 620 40.81 24.30 31.13
C THR A 620 39.82 24.61 32.26
N LYS A 621 40.31 25.21 33.35
CA LYS A 621 39.48 25.68 34.47
C LYS A 621 39.96 27.06 34.90
N ALA A 622 39.07 28.05 34.92
CA ALA A 622 39.45 29.43 35.22
C ALA A 622 40.07 29.56 36.62
N GLY A 623 41.28 30.14 36.71
CA GLY A 623 42.05 30.23 37.95
C GLY A 623 42.78 28.95 38.40
N TYR A 624 42.86 27.91 37.54
CA TYR A 624 43.57 26.67 37.85
C TYR A 624 44.37 26.13 36.64
N SER A 625 45.54 25.53 36.91
CA SER A 625 46.24 24.68 35.95
C SER A 625 45.75 23.23 36.06
N PHE A 626 45.63 22.56 34.91
CA PHE A 626 45.34 21.13 34.83
C PHE A 626 46.57 20.32 35.23
N ALA A 627 46.38 19.34 36.12
CA ALA A 627 47.46 18.56 36.71
C ALA A 627 47.47 17.06 36.33
N GLY A 628 46.42 16.57 35.66
CA GLY A 628 46.32 15.17 35.22
C GLY A 628 44.91 14.59 35.32
N TRP A 629 44.72 13.39 34.75
CA TRP A 629 43.53 12.56 34.91
C TRP A 629 43.82 11.41 35.88
N TYR A 630 42.89 11.08 36.77
CA TYR A 630 43.05 10.03 37.78
C TYR A 630 41.85 9.09 37.78
N ILE A 631 42.03 7.82 38.15
CA ILE A 631 40.92 6.85 38.20
C ILE A 631 40.03 6.98 39.45
N ASP A 632 40.41 7.84 40.40
CA ASP A 632 39.64 8.16 41.62
C ASP A 632 39.52 9.67 41.82
N ASN A 633 38.49 10.10 42.58
CA ASN A 633 38.18 11.52 42.82
C ASN A 633 38.41 11.98 44.27
N ASP A 634 38.70 11.05 45.19
CA ASP A 634 38.77 11.32 46.63
C ASP A 634 40.23 11.51 47.10
N THR A 635 41.16 10.78 46.49
CA THR A 635 42.59 10.74 46.86
C THR A 635 43.51 11.15 45.71
N PHE A 636 43.08 10.96 44.47
CA PHE A 636 43.87 11.16 43.25
C PHE A 636 45.23 10.45 43.32
N ALA A 637 45.18 9.17 43.69
CA ALA A 637 46.34 8.33 43.97
C ALA A 637 46.90 7.67 42.70
N ASP A 638 46.01 7.14 41.85
CA ASP A 638 46.35 6.38 40.64
C ASP A 638 46.06 7.20 39.37
N GLU A 639 47.11 7.54 38.62
CA GLU A 639 47.02 8.40 37.44
C GLU A 639 46.59 7.61 36.19
N PHE A 640 45.62 8.15 35.44
CA PHE A 640 45.17 7.61 34.18
C PHE A 640 45.95 8.25 33.02
N THR A 641 46.81 7.45 32.39
CA THR A 641 47.77 7.90 31.37
C THR A 641 47.46 7.26 30.01
N ALA A 642 48.08 7.77 28.94
CA ALA A 642 47.93 7.19 27.60
C ALA A 642 48.48 5.74 27.45
N ILE A 643 49.13 5.20 28.48
CA ILE A 643 49.59 3.80 28.56
C ILE A 643 48.79 2.95 29.56
N THR A 644 47.77 3.51 30.22
CA THR A 644 46.91 2.77 31.15
C THR A 644 45.90 1.91 30.35
N PRO A 645 45.87 0.57 30.49
CA PRO A 645 44.97 -0.30 29.74
C PRO A 645 43.53 -0.25 30.30
N VAL A 646 42.54 -0.31 29.41
CA VAL A 646 41.11 -0.24 29.75
C VAL A 646 40.56 -1.66 29.88
N THR A 647 40.29 -2.08 31.12
CA THR A 647 39.79 -3.42 31.48
C THR A 647 38.32 -3.41 31.95
N GLY A 648 37.63 -2.28 31.75
CA GLY A 648 36.23 -2.10 32.11
C GLY A 648 35.74 -0.69 31.75
N ASN A 649 34.44 -0.45 31.83
CA ASN A 649 33.88 0.90 31.76
C ASN A 649 34.37 1.71 32.97
N LEU A 650 35.00 2.86 32.74
CA LEU A 650 35.58 3.67 33.82
C LEU A 650 35.44 5.17 33.56
N THR A 651 35.33 5.94 34.64
CA THR A 651 35.32 7.41 34.62
C THR A 651 36.60 7.92 35.24
N VAL A 652 37.25 8.89 34.60
CA VAL A 652 38.49 9.52 35.09
C VAL A 652 38.25 10.97 35.47
N TYR A 653 38.94 11.44 36.51
CA TYR A 653 38.68 12.69 37.21
C TYR A 653 39.84 13.67 37.02
N ALA A 654 39.52 14.91 36.67
CA ALA A 654 40.53 15.95 36.46
C ALA A 654 41.05 16.53 37.78
N LYS A 655 42.39 16.60 37.91
CA LYS A 655 43.09 17.22 39.04
C LYS A 655 43.52 18.66 38.68
N TRP A 656 43.40 19.57 39.63
CA TRP A 656 43.56 21.01 39.40
C TRP A 656 44.40 21.67 40.51
N ALA A 657 45.31 22.59 40.14
CA ALA A 657 46.08 23.42 41.08
C ALA A 657 45.81 24.91 40.82
N THR A 658 45.74 25.76 41.85
CA THR A 658 45.37 27.18 41.68
C THR A 658 46.45 28.02 41.00
N LEU A 659 46.01 29.01 40.21
CA LEU A 659 46.85 30.03 39.57
C LEU A 659 46.49 31.43 40.13
N PRO A 660 47.48 32.33 40.30
CA PRO A 660 47.23 33.72 40.72
C PRO A 660 46.59 34.56 39.61
N THR A 661 45.84 35.60 39.99
CA THR A 661 44.93 36.37 39.12
C THR A 661 45.25 37.87 39.08
N ASP A 662 44.99 38.53 37.94
CA ASP A 662 45.00 39.99 37.76
C ASP A 662 43.92 40.43 36.73
N ASP A 663 43.74 41.74 36.48
CA ASP A 663 42.43 42.41 36.26
C ASP A 663 42.10 43.01 34.85
N SER A 664 40.80 43.30 34.60
CA SER A 664 40.18 44.21 33.58
C SER A 664 40.20 43.79 32.07
N SER A 665 39.46 44.35 31.08
CA SER A 665 38.11 45.01 30.86
C SER A 665 37.98 45.35 29.33
N ASP A 666 36.91 45.82 28.62
CA ASP A 666 35.48 46.20 28.82
C ASP A 666 34.73 46.35 27.43
N ARG A 667 33.37 46.32 27.36
CA ARG A 667 32.44 46.92 26.31
C ARG A 667 32.46 46.49 24.79
N ASP A 668 31.49 46.79 23.88
CA ASP A 668 30.00 47.05 23.90
C ASP A 668 29.32 47.20 22.48
N ASP A 669 27.98 47.03 22.43
CA ASP A 669 26.85 47.51 21.53
C ASP A 669 26.67 47.24 19.97
N SER A 670 25.66 47.91 19.34
CA SER A 670 24.65 47.46 18.32
C SER A 670 24.75 48.18 16.93
N THR A 671 23.79 48.39 15.97
CA THR A 671 22.29 48.31 15.80
C THR A 671 21.84 48.13 14.29
N SER A 672 20.62 48.57 13.86
CA SER A 672 19.97 48.47 12.52
C SER A 672 18.98 49.69 12.28
N PRO A 673 18.01 49.85 11.30
CA PRO A 673 17.50 49.04 10.15
C PRO A 673 17.05 49.84 8.85
N SER A 674 16.09 49.32 8.02
CA SER A 674 14.97 50.02 7.28
C SER A 674 14.82 49.98 5.71
N THR A 675 13.72 50.55 5.15
CA THR A 675 13.07 50.33 3.81
C THR A 675 12.54 51.62 3.11
N PRO A 676 12.17 51.65 1.79
CA PRO A 676 10.79 52.02 1.34
C PRO A 676 10.29 51.56 -0.09
N THR A 677 9.12 52.06 -0.56
CA THR A 677 8.35 51.86 -1.85
C THR A 677 7.45 53.11 -2.14
N PRO A 678 6.46 53.21 -3.09
CA PRO A 678 6.21 52.75 -4.49
C PRO A 678 5.97 53.96 -5.48
N PRO A 679 5.31 53.86 -6.69
CA PRO A 679 3.87 54.26 -6.81
C PRO A 679 3.00 53.79 -8.05
N SER A 680 1.67 54.05 -7.95
CA SER A 680 0.62 54.33 -8.98
C SER A 680 0.07 53.26 -9.97
N THR A 681 -1.17 53.48 -10.47
CA THR A 681 -2.09 52.43 -10.99
C THR A 681 -2.79 52.77 -12.34
N PRO A 682 -2.88 51.83 -13.30
CA PRO A 682 -3.69 51.93 -14.54
C PRO A 682 -5.20 51.54 -14.35
N PRO A 683 -6.05 51.55 -15.42
CA PRO A 683 -7.46 51.12 -15.33
C PRO A 683 -7.65 49.62 -15.03
N ALA A 684 -8.88 49.23 -14.66
CA ALA A 684 -9.24 47.89 -14.17
C ALA A 684 -9.26 46.79 -15.24
N THR A 685 -8.08 46.38 -15.70
CA THR A 685 -7.87 45.13 -16.45
C THR A 685 -7.61 43.96 -15.51
N VAL A 686 -8.11 42.78 -15.83
CA VAL A 686 -7.63 41.51 -15.27
C VAL A 686 -6.60 40.90 -16.22
N THR A 687 -5.55 40.30 -15.67
CA THR A 687 -4.55 39.55 -16.44
C THR A 687 -4.69 38.07 -16.11
N GLY A 688 -5.00 37.27 -17.13
CA GLY A 688 -4.97 35.81 -17.09
C GLY A 688 -3.69 35.24 -17.69
N ASN A 689 -3.51 33.92 -17.53
CA ASN A 689 -2.32 33.20 -17.98
C ASN A 689 -2.61 32.40 -19.25
N VAL A 690 -1.70 32.39 -20.21
CA VAL A 690 -1.55 31.28 -21.16
C VAL A 690 -0.58 30.28 -20.54
N LYS A 691 -1.03 29.04 -20.32
CA LYS A 691 -0.26 27.97 -19.67
C LYS A 691 0.19 26.93 -20.67
N ASP A 692 1.47 26.57 -20.64
CA ASP A 692 1.99 25.42 -21.37
C ASP A 692 1.50 24.13 -20.68
N GLY A 693 0.70 23.34 -21.39
CA GLY A 693 0.03 22.15 -20.83
C GLY A 693 0.98 21.03 -20.37
N ALA A 694 2.23 21.02 -20.83
CA ALA A 694 3.23 20.02 -20.45
C ALA A 694 4.05 20.45 -19.22
N THR A 695 3.95 21.71 -18.77
CA THR A 695 4.73 22.24 -17.64
C THR A 695 3.90 22.99 -16.59
N GLY A 696 2.65 23.34 -16.89
CA GLY A 696 1.78 24.16 -16.05
C GLY A 696 2.19 25.63 -15.94
N GLY A 697 3.33 26.02 -16.52
CA GLY A 697 3.91 27.36 -16.42
C GLY A 697 3.25 28.37 -17.35
N THR A 698 3.13 29.62 -16.88
CA THR A 698 2.66 30.74 -17.69
C THR A 698 3.73 31.10 -18.74
N VAL A 699 3.37 30.99 -20.03
CA VAL A 699 4.24 31.36 -21.17
C VAL A 699 3.90 32.72 -21.79
N SER A 700 2.67 33.19 -21.60
CA SER A 700 2.20 34.49 -22.07
C SER A 700 1.01 34.95 -21.22
N ASN A 701 0.60 36.20 -21.37
CA ASN A 701 -0.49 36.81 -20.60
C ASN A 701 -1.67 37.17 -21.50
N VAL A 702 -2.89 36.99 -20.99
CA VAL A 702 -4.13 37.44 -21.62
C VAL A 702 -4.69 38.61 -20.83
N THR A 703 -4.86 39.78 -21.46
CA THR A 703 -5.44 40.95 -20.81
C THR A 703 -6.91 41.08 -21.18
N ALA A 704 -7.79 40.99 -20.18
CA ALA A 704 -9.22 41.20 -20.35
C ALA A 704 -9.66 42.49 -19.63
N THR A 705 -10.49 43.31 -20.29
CA THR A 705 -11.12 44.45 -19.63
C THR A 705 -12.38 44.01 -18.91
N VAL A 706 -12.50 44.35 -17.63
CA VAL A 706 -13.64 43.94 -16.77
C VAL A 706 -14.66 45.07 -16.69
N ALA A 707 -15.89 44.80 -17.10
CA ALA A 707 -17.04 45.66 -16.84
C ALA A 707 -17.99 44.97 -15.84
N LYS A 708 -18.58 45.74 -14.91
CA LYS A 708 -19.65 45.28 -14.02
C LYS A 708 -20.94 46.03 -14.32
N ASP A 709 -22.06 45.33 -14.41
CA ASP A 709 -23.39 45.93 -14.61
C ASP A 709 -24.03 46.41 -13.28
N SER A 710 -25.24 46.98 -13.36
CA SER A 710 -26.00 47.41 -12.17
C SER A 710 -26.46 46.27 -11.26
N HIS A 711 -26.27 45.01 -11.66
CA HIS A 711 -26.59 43.81 -10.90
C HIS A 711 -25.33 43.06 -10.44
N ASN A 712 -24.16 43.71 -10.55
CA ASN A 712 -22.84 43.18 -10.18
C ASN A 712 -22.38 41.98 -11.03
N GLN A 713 -23.06 41.69 -12.15
CA GLN A 713 -22.63 40.68 -13.13
C GLN A 713 -21.43 41.19 -13.91
N ILE A 714 -20.51 40.27 -14.24
CA ILE A 714 -19.27 40.60 -14.92
C ILE A 714 -19.41 40.36 -16.42
N THR A 715 -18.95 41.32 -17.21
CA THR A 715 -18.70 41.18 -18.64
C THR A 715 -17.20 41.32 -18.89
N LEU A 716 -16.61 40.31 -19.53
CA LEU A 716 -15.24 40.34 -19.99
C LEU A 716 -15.20 40.64 -21.49
N THR A 717 -14.29 41.52 -21.91
CA THR A 717 -13.89 41.64 -23.32
C THR A 717 -12.45 41.18 -23.46
N LEU A 718 -12.19 40.26 -24.39
CA LEU A 718 -10.88 39.64 -24.60
C LEU A 718 -10.48 39.73 -26.08
N PRO A 719 -9.19 39.92 -26.41
CA PRO A 719 -8.68 39.77 -27.77
C PRO A 719 -8.45 38.30 -28.11
N ALA A 720 -9.04 37.81 -29.21
CA ALA A 720 -8.89 36.43 -29.68
C ALA A 720 -7.42 36.07 -29.93
N ALA A 721 -6.63 37.03 -30.42
CA ALA A 721 -5.20 36.90 -30.69
C ALA A 721 -4.33 36.54 -29.47
N GLN A 722 -4.81 36.76 -28.24
CA GLN A 722 -4.07 36.39 -27.02
C GLN A 722 -4.46 35.01 -26.47
N ILE A 723 -5.64 34.48 -26.83
CA ILE A 723 -6.09 33.15 -26.39
C ILE A 723 -5.78 32.06 -27.42
N ALA A 724 -5.89 32.37 -28.71
CA ALA A 724 -5.56 31.46 -29.80
C ALA A 724 -4.07 31.60 -30.14
N VAL A 725 -3.20 31.23 -29.20
CA VAL A 725 -1.73 31.30 -29.36
C VAL A 725 -1.11 29.91 -29.49
N THR A 726 -0.22 29.79 -30.47
CA THR A 726 0.50 28.56 -30.84
C THR A 726 1.95 28.62 -30.40
N LYS A 727 2.48 27.49 -29.98
CA LYS A 727 3.90 27.25 -29.77
C LYS A 727 4.51 26.82 -31.10
N GLN A 728 5.49 27.56 -31.61
CA GLN A 728 6.18 27.25 -32.87
C GLN A 728 7.32 26.24 -32.64
N PRO A 729 7.84 25.57 -33.70
CA PRO A 729 8.95 24.62 -33.58
C PRO A 729 10.23 25.16 -32.93
N ASP A 730 10.48 26.47 -33.08
CA ASP A 730 11.60 27.19 -32.47
C ASP A 730 11.35 27.60 -31.00
N GLY A 731 10.20 27.21 -30.44
CA GLY A 731 9.76 27.56 -29.08
C GLY A 731 9.14 28.95 -28.95
N THR A 732 9.03 29.74 -30.02
CA THR A 732 8.36 31.05 -29.97
C THR A 732 6.84 30.89 -29.82
N ILE A 733 6.19 31.84 -29.14
CA ILE A 733 4.74 31.86 -28.96
C ILE A 733 4.13 32.89 -29.90
N THR A 734 3.27 32.46 -30.82
CA THR A 734 2.67 33.33 -31.85
C THR A 734 1.15 33.15 -31.91
N PRO A 735 0.35 34.24 -32.04
CA PRO A 735 -1.07 34.11 -32.37
C PRO A 735 -1.30 33.25 -33.62
N LEU A 736 -2.42 32.52 -33.66
CA LEU A 736 -2.98 32.04 -34.91
C LEU A 736 -3.28 33.25 -35.80
N LEU A 737 -2.81 33.18 -37.05
CA LEU A 737 -2.81 34.30 -37.98
C LEU A 737 -4.21 34.49 -38.60
N ASP A 738 -4.82 33.44 -39.14
CA ASP A 738 -6.25 33.45 -39.53
C ASP A 738 -7.20 33.32 -38.32
N LEU A 739 -7.43 34.44 -37.64
CA LEU A 739 -8.40 34.55 -36.55
C LEU A 739 -9.87 34.43 -37.02
N ALA A 740 -10.18 34.48 -38.33
CA ALA A 740 -11.54 34.34 -38.83
C ALA A 740 -12.02 32.88 -38.80
N LYS A 741 -11.09 31.92 -38.76
CA LYS A 741 -11.36 30.48 -38.55
C LYS A 741 -11.48 30.08 -37.08
N VAL A 742 -11.13 30.95 -36.13
CA VAL A 742 -11.21 30.65 -34.69
C VAL A 742 -12.68 30.70 -34.22
N VAL A 743 -13.11 29.63 -33.54
CA VAL A 743 -14.49 29.43 -33.09
C VAL A 743 -14.48 29.20 -31.58
N ILE A 744 -15.03 30.13 -30.81
CA ILE A 744 -15.09 30.03 -29.34
C ILE A 744 -16.48 29.52 -28.96
N THR A 745 -16.55 28.41 -28.24
CA THR A 745 -17.83 27.74 -27.91
C THR A 745 -17.91 27.48 -26.41
N LYS A 746 -19.01 27.85 -25.77
CA LYS A 746 -19.32 27.39 -24.40
C LYS A 746 -19.75 25.93 -24.44
N ASP A 747 -19.48 25.14 -23.40
CA ASP A 747 -19.79 23.70 -23.37
C ASP A 747 -21.28 23.36 -23.63
N THR A 748 -22.18 24.31 -23.44
CA THR A 748 -23.60 24.24 -23.84
C THR A 748 -23.84 24.33 -25.36
N GLY A 749 -22.80 24.18 -26.19
CA GLY A 749 -22.85 24.28 -27.66
C GLY A 749 -23.05 25.71 -28.20
N THR A 750 -22.95 26.74 -27.36
CA THR A 750 -23.23 28.13 -27.75
C THR A 750 -21.97 28.81 -28.28
N GLN A 751 -21.93 29.13 -29.58
CA GLN A 751 -20.82 29.84 -30.21
C GLN A 751 -20.85 31.35 -29.87
N LEU A 752 -19.70 31.92 -29.52
CA LEU A 752 -19.47 33.36 -29.38
C LEU A 752 -19.04 33.98 -30.71
N SER A 753 -19.44 35.22 -30.96
CA SER A 753 -19.02 35.98 -32.15
C SER A 753 -17.76 36.80 -31.85
N ILE A 754 -16.74 36.66 -32.68
CA ILE A 754 -15.56 37.54 -32.70
C ILE A 754 -15.90 38.77 -33.56
N SER A 755 -15.67 39.98 -33.06
CA SER A 755 -15.92 41.23 -33.78
C SER A 755 -14.73 41.63 -34.66
N ALA A 756 -14.97 42.50 -35.66
CA ALA A 756 -14.01 42.83 -36.72
C ALA A 756 -12.68 43.47 -36.27
N ASN A 757 -12.57 43.86 -35.00
CA ASN A 757 -11.36 44.33 -34.33
C ASN A 757 -10.58 43.21 -33.60
N GLY A 758 -10.97 41.94 -33.75
CA GLY A 758 -10.33 40.78 -33.14
C GLY A 758 -10.68 40.53 -31.68
N THR A 759 -11.68 41.21 -31.11
CA THR A 759 -12.15 40.96 -29.73
C THR A 759 -13.45 40.15 -29.70
N PHE A 760 -13.73 39.51 -28.58
CA PHE A 760 -15.03 38.89 -28.30
C PHE A 760 -15.45 39.21 -26.85
N GLN A 761 -16.73 39.00 -26.53
CA GLN A 761 -17.28 39.29 -25.21
C GLN A 761 -17.91 38.06 -24.56
N ILE A 762 -17.74 37.97 -23.24
CA ILE A 762 -18.40 37.00 -22.37
C ILE A 762 -19.20 37.81 -21.35
N ALA A 763 -20.51 37.90 -21.54
CA ALA A 763 -21.42 38.65 -20.67
C ALA A 763 -22.07 37.72 -19.62
N ASN A 764 -22.71 38.34 -18.61
CA ASN A 764 -23.52 37.68 -17.59
C ASN A 764 -22.77 36.59 -16.81
N LEU A 765 -21.49 36.83 -16.49
CA LEU A 765 -20.74 35.99 -15.57
C LEU A 765 -21.19 36.30 -14.13
N ALA A 766 -21.73 35.28 -13.46
CA ALA A 766 -22.14 35.35 -12.06
C ALA A 766 -20.91 35.29 -11.14
N GLN A 767 -21.10 35.61 -9.86
CA GLN A 767 -20.06 35.53 -8.84
C GLN A 767 -20.14 34.17 -8.12
N GLY A 768 -18.99 33.54 -7.89
CA GLY A 768 -18.92 32.17 -7.39
C GLY A 768 -19.22 31.09 -8.44
N THR A 769 -18.86 31.32 -9.72
CA THR A 769 -19.09 30.36 -10.81
C THR A 769 -17.88 30.18 -11.73
N ASP A 770 -17.64 28.93 -12.11
CA ASP A 770 -16.64 28.53 -13.12
C ASP A 770 -17.27 28.31 -14.50
N HIS A 771 -16.51 28.61 -15.55
CA HIS A 771 -16.91 28.40 -16.94
C HIS A 771 -15.73 28.00 -17.82
N THR A 772 -15.85 26.85 -18.47
CA THR A 772 -14.95 26.40 -19.53
C THR A 772 -15.50 26.79 -20.91
N PHE A 773 -14.60 27.09 -21.83
CA PHE A 773 -14.88 27.38 -23.23
C PHE A 773 -13.90 26.63 -24.12
N LYS A 774 -14.40 25.94 -25.14
CA LYS A 774 -13.59 25.29 -26.17
C LYS A 774 -13.16 26.30 -27.23
N ILE A 775 -11.85 26.36 -27.49
CA ILE A 775 -11.25 27.11 -28.59
C ILE A 775 -11.10 26.13 -29.76
N GLY A 776 -11.96 26.29 -30.77
CA GLY A 776 -11.94 25.50 -31.99
C GLY A 776 -11.42 26.27 -33.21
N TYR A 777 -11.17 25.54 -34.28
CA TYR A 777 -10.67 26.08 -35.55
C TYR A 777 -11.31 25.36 -36.74
N ASP A 778 -11.71 26.13 -37.76
CA ASP A 778 -12.36 25.63 -38.97
C ASP A 778 -11.31 25.26 -40.04
N LEU A 779 -11.34 24.01 -40.51
CA LEU A 779 -10.40 23.49 -41.51
C LEU A 779 -10.77 23.88 -42.96
N GLY A 780 -11.81 24.69 -43.17
CA GLY A 780 -12.22 25.22 -44.47
C GLY A 780 -13.02 24.25 -45.34
N ASN A 781 -13.24 23.01 -44.88
CA ASN A 781 -14.04 21.99 -45.55
C ASN A 781 -15.37 21.69 -44.80
N GLY A 782 -15.74 22.52 -43.83
CA GLY A 782 -16.90 22.32 -42.95
C GLY A 782 -16.63 21.47 -41.70
N GLN A 783 -15.43 20.91 -41.54
CA GLN A 783 -14.99 20.26 -40.31
C GLN A 783 -14.31 21.28 -39.38
N LYS A 784 -14.64 21.21 -38.09
CA LYS A 784 -14.03 22.01 -37.03
C LYS A 784 -13.34 21.08 -36.02
N ILE A 785 -12.17 21.49 -35.54
CA ILE A 785 -11.38 20.80 -34.53
C ILE A 785 -11.33 21.62 -33.24
N THR A 786 -11.22 20.98 -32.08
CA THR A 786 -10.84 21.67 -30.83
C THR A 786 -9.32 21.73 -30.77
N ILE A 787 -8.74 22.89 -30.48
CA ILE A 787 -7.28 23.09 -30.39
C ILE A 787 -6.81 23.64 -29.04
N GLY A 788 -7.73 24.09 -28.17
CA GLY A 788 -7.40 24.49 -26.81
C GLY A 788 -8.64 24.79 -25.97
N THR A 789 -8.42 25.13 -24.70
CA THR A 789 -9.45 25.51 -23.73
C THR A 789 -9.16 26.86 -23.08
N MET A 790 -10.20 27.52 -22.60
CA MET A 790 -10.14 28.72 -21.78
C MET A 790 -11.06 28.55 -20.57
N ASP A 791 -10.49 28.64 -19.38
CA ASP A 791 -11.18 28.47 -18.11
C ASP A 791 -11.26 29.80 -17.36
N ILE A 792 -12.47 30.15 -16.93
CA ILE A 792 -12.78 31.41 -16.25
C ILE A 792 -13.48 31.10 -14.93
N THR A 793 -12.78 31.38 -13.83
CA THR A 793 -13.35 31.38 -12.48
C THR A 793 -13.71 32.81 -12.11
N VAL A 794 -14.94 33.03 -11.66
CA VAL A 794 -15.32 34.26 -10.97
C VAL A 794 -15.58 33.92 -9.51
N ASP A 795 -14.77 34.48 -8.60
CA ASP A 795 -14.89 34.17 -7.17
C ASP A 795 -16.10 34.89 -6.51
N PRO A 796 -16.47 34.55 -5.26
CA PRO A 796 -17.56 35.22 -4.54
C PRO A 796 -17.33 36.70 -4.20
N SER A 797 -16.14 37.27 -4.45
CA SER A 797 -15.88 38.72 -4.38
C SER A 797 -16.10 39.42 -5.73
N GLY A 798 -16.35 38.66 -6.80
CA GLY A 798 -16.34 39.15 -8.16
C GLY A 798 -14.95 39.57 -8.64
N SER A 799 -13.91 38.88 -8.16
CA SER A 799 -12.58 38.86 -8.77
C SER A 799 -12.52 37.74 -9.81
N VAL A 800 -11.78 37.96 -10.89
CA VAL A 800 -11.73 37.06 -12.04
C VAL A 800 -10.36 36.38 -12.10
N LYS A 801 -10.35 35.07 -12.34
CA LYS A 801 -9.18 34.30 -12.76
C LYS A 801 -9.45 33.73 -14.15
N LEU A 802 -8.47 33.86 -15.03
CA LEU A 802 -8.51 33.43 -16.42
C LEU A 802 -7.25 32.61 -16.69
N ASP A 803 -7.42 31.36 -17.11
CA ASP A 803 -6.34 30.50 -17.58
C ASP A 803 -6.70 29.99 -18.99
N VAL A 804 -5.71 29.90 -19.88
CA VAL A 804 -5.87 29.45 -21.27
C VAL A 804 -4.79 28.42 -21.59
N THR A 805 -5.17 27.32 -22.23
CA THR A 805 -4.23 26.27 -22.63
C THR A 805 -3.47 26.67 -23.90
N LEU A 806 -2.13 26.65 -23.84
CA LEU A 806 -1.25 26.86 -25.00
C LEU A 806 -1.45 25.76 -26.05
N ILE A 807 -1.53 26.16 -27.31
CA ILE A 807 -1.70 25.25 -28.44
C ILE A 807 -0.29 24.78 -28.88
N ASP A 808 0.12 23.57 -28.46
CA ASP A 808 1.38 22.92 -28.88
C ASP A 808 1.08 21.73 -29.83
N PRO A 809 1.05 21.96 -31.16
CA PRO A 809 0.58 20.98 -32.13
C PRO A 809 1.71 20.10 -32.70
N TYR A 810 2.95 20.27 -32.23
CA TYR A 810 4.14 19.76 -32.91
C TYR A 810 4.81 18.63 -32.14
N GLY A 811 4.89 17.45 -32.77
CA GLY A 811 5.74 16.35 -32.31
C GLY A 811 7.19 16.60 -32.68
N ILE A 812 8.11 16.27 -31.79
CA ILE A 812 9.56 16.41 -31.96
C ILE A 812 10.20 15.04 -32.16
N ILE A 813 10.97 14.91 -33.24
CA ILE A 813 11.78 13.72 -33.53
C ILE A 813 13.21 13.97 -33.02
N THR A 814 13.75 13.01 -32.28
CA THR A 814 15.14 13.03 -31.79
C THR A 814 15.94 11.82 -32.24
N ASP A 815 17.25 11.99 -32.37
CA ASP A 815 18.22 10.91 -32.49
C ASP A 815 18.34 10.21 -31.13
N GLY A 816 17.96 8.92 -31.06
CA GLY A 816 17.83 8.19 -29.79
C GLY A 816 19.15 8.00 -29.03
N ARG A 817 20.30 8.13 -29.71
CA ARG A 817 21.65 7.96 -29.14
C ARG A 817 22.24 9.26 -28.58
N THR A 818 21.89 10.40 -29.14
CA THR A 818 22.47 11.71 -28.79
C THR A 818 21.47 12.69 -28.19
N GLY A 819 20.16 12.39 -28.23
CA GLY A 819 19.09 13.27 -27.75
C GLY A 819 18.89 14.55 -28.56
N LYS A 820 19.59 14.70 -29.70
CA LYS A 820 19.50 15.88 -30.57
C LYS A 820 18.30 15.80 -31.49
N THR A 821 17.78 16.95 -31.91
CA THR A 821 16.67 17.07 -32.86
C THR A 821 17.05 16.48 -34.22
N LEU A 822 16.10 15.78 -34.86
CA LEU A 822 16.36 14.99 -36.06
C LEU A 822 15.58 15.53 -37.27
N ALA A 823 16.22 16.43 -38.00
CA ALA A 823 15.70 17.02 -39.24
C ALA A 823 15.64 16.03 -40.41
N GLY A 824 14.71 16.25 -41.34
CA GLY A 824 14.61 15.51 -42.60
C GLY A 824 14.13 14.06 -42.50
N ALA A 825 13.49 13.67 -41.40
CA ALA A 825 12.79 12.39 -41.30
C ALA A 825 11.38 12.52 -41.90
N LYS A 826 10.99 11.60 -42.78
CA LYS A 826 9.69 11.63 -43.48
C LYS A 826 8.63 10.92 -42.64
N VAL A 827 7.69 11.69 -42.08
CA VAL A 827 6.55 11.20 -41.29
C VAL A 827 5.30 11.07 -42.16
N THR A 828 4.62 9.92 -42.07
CA THR A 828 3.38 9.62 -42.79
C THR A 828 2.31 9.14 -41.82
N LEU A 829 1.10 9.69 -41.90
CA LEU A 829 -0.04 9.38 -41.03
C LEU A 829 -1.04 8.43 -41.72
N TYR A 830 -1.51 7.42 -40.99
CA TYR A 830 -2.44 6.39 -41.47
C TYR A 830 -3.62 6.21 -40.49
N TYR A 831 -4.77 5.75 -40.99
CA TYR A 831 -5.87 5.29 -40.14
C TYR A 831 -5.52 3.95 -39.46
N ALA A 832 -5.67 3.88 -38.14
CA ALA A 832 -5.40 2.66 -37.38
C ALA A 832 -6.47 1.56 -37.57
N ASP A 833 -6.09 0.31 -37.29
CA ASP A 833 -7.02 -0.82 -37.34
C ASP A 833 -7.84 -0.94 -36.05
N THR A 834 -8.89 -0.11 -35.93
CA THR A 834 -9.75 -0.05 -34.75
C THR A 834 -11.23 -0.28 -35.11
N ALA A 835 -12.01 -0.73 -34.12
CA ALA A 835 -13.46 -0.87 -34.26
C ALA A 835 -14.15 0.48 -34.49
N ARG A 836 -13.64 1.56 -33.86
CA ARG A 836 -14.08 2.95 -34.04
C ARG A 836 -13.97 3.38 -35.51
N ASN A 837 -12.76 3.31 -36.08
CA ASN A 837 -12.50 3.68 -37.47
C ASN A 837 -13.41 2.90 -38.44
N LYS A 838 -13.56 1.59 -38.25
CA LYS A 838 -14.46 0.75 -39.04
C LYS A 838 -15.93 1.19 -38.91
N ALA A 839 -16.38 1.54 -37.72
CA ALA A 839 -17.75 2.00 -37.48
C ALA A 839 -18.05 3.36 -38.16
N VAL A 840 -17.08 4.26 -38.25
CA VAL A 840 -17.18 5.52 -39.02
C VAL A 840 -16.70 5.41 -40.47
N GLY A 841 -16.60 4.18 -41.01
CA GLY A 841 -16.32 3.91 -42.42
C GLY A 841 -14.88 4.20 -42.90
N LYS A 842 -13.93 4.47 -41.98
CA LYS A 842 -12.52 4.64 -42.30
C LYS A 842 -11.87 3.28 -42.57
N THR A 843 -11.10 3.17 -43.65
CA THR A 843 -10.36 1.94 -44.01
C THR A 843 -9.05 1.88 -43.23
N PRO A 844 -8.77 0.82 -42.44
CA PRO A 844 -7.47 0.65 -41.79
C PRO A 844 -6.29 0.63 -42.76
N GLY A 845 -5.18 1.23 -42.36
CA GLY A 845 -3.92 1.23 -43.12
C GLY A 845 -3.90 2.15 -44.33
N THR A 846 -4.97 2.88 -44.63
CA THR A 846 -4.94 3.92 -45.67
C THR A 846 -4.37 5.24 -45.15
N LEU A 847 -3.77 6.02 -46.06
CA LEU A 847 -3.19 7.32 -45.77
C LEU A 847 -4.28 8.35 -45.43
N VAL A 848 -4.03 9.18 -44.43
CA VAL A 848 -4.99 10.23 -44.01
C VAL A 848 -4.86 11.45 -44.91
N GLU A 849 -5.86 11.73 -45.73
CA GLU A 849 -5.95 12.97 -46.49
C GLU A 849 -6.29 14.13 -45.54
N LEU A 850 -5.47 15.18 -45.53
CA LEU A 850 -5.61 16.37 -44.68
C LEU A 850 -5.63 17.64 -45.55
N PRO A 851 -6.44 18.66 -45.21
CA PRO A 851 -6.48 19.91 -45.95
C PRO A 851 -5.21 20.75 -45.67
N PRO A 852 -4.61 21.39 -46.70
CA PRO A 852 -3.49 22.30 -46.50
C PRO A 852 -3.85 23.52 -45.66
N LEU A 853 -2.99 23.84 -44.69
CA LEU A 853 -3.07 25.01 -43.83
C LEU A 853 -1.78 25.83 -44.02
N GLU A 854 -1.78 26.83 -44.89
CA GLU A 854 -0.55 27.48 -45.37
C GLU A 854 0.36 28.04 -44.27
N GLU A 855 -0.23 28.44 -43.15
CA GLU A 855 0.41 29.06 -41.99
C GLU A 855 0.98 28.04 -40.97
N PHE A 856 0.59 26.76 -41.10
CA PHE A 856 0.94 25.69 -40.17
C PHE A 856 2.28 25.05 -40.55
N LYS A 857 3.36 25.60 -40.01
CA LYS A 857 4.73 25.08 -40.19
C LYS A 857 4.88 23.63 -39.68
N PRO A 858 5.87 22.86 -40.14
CA PRO A 858 6.79 23.17 -41.23
C PRO A 858 6.17 22.87 -42.62
N ASN A 859 5.12 22.04 -42.68
CA ASN A 859 4.67 21.37 -43.91
C ASN A 859 3.19 21.60 -44.25
N GLN A 860 2.60 22.68 -43.75
CA GLN A 860 1.25 23.14 -44.11
C GLN A 860 0.14 22.11 -43.88
N ASN A 861 0.26 21.27 -42.84
CA ASN A 861 -0.65 20.17 -42.50
C ASN A 861 -0.74 19.04 -43.56
N ILE A 862 0.14 19.02 -44.55
CA ILE A 862 0.16 18.02 -45.63
C ILE A 862 0.69 16.68 -45.10
N ASN A 863 0.11 15.57 -45.59
CA ASN A 863 0.55 14.21 -45.29
C ASN A 863 0.97 13.49 -46.59
N PRO A 864 2.18 12.91 -46.68
CA PRO A 864 3.27 12.89 -45.71
C PRO A 864 4.04 14.22 -45.61
N GLN A 865 4.87 14.35 -44.58
CA GLN A 865 5.69 15.53 -44.30
C GLN A 865 7.12 15.18 -43.89
N ASN A 866 8.03 16.16 -43.90
CA ASN A 866 9.41 15.99 -43.42
C ASN A 866 9.66 16.82 -42.15
N SER A 867 10.41 16.31 -41.18
CA SER A 867 10.79 17.08 -40.00
C SER A 867 11.74 18.24 -40.31
N ASP A 868 11.60 19.34 -39.58
CA ASP A 868 12.38 20.57 -39.77
C ASP A 868 13.71 20.58 -38.99
N PRO A 869 14.53 21.66 -39.00
CA PRO A 869 15.78 21.73 -38.22
C PRO A 869 15.61 21.52 -36.69
N SER A 870 14.44 21.87 -36.15
CA SER A 870 13.99 21.63 -34.77
C SER A 870 13.57 20.17 -34.55
N GLY A 871 13.62 19.32 -35.59
CA GLY A 871 13.09 17.95 -35.56
C GLY A 871 11.56 17.91 -35.55
N ALA A 872 10.88 19.04 -35.75
CA ALA A 872 9.44 19.15 -35.55
C ALA A 872 8.64 18.71 -36.77
N TYR A 873 7.47 18.14 -36.51
CA TYR A 873 6.41 17.85 -37.48
C TYR A 873 5.05 18.04 -36.79
N GLY A 874 3.95 18.16 -37.54
CA GLY A 874 2.62 18.29 -36.92
C GLY A 874 1.47 17.92 -37.83
N PHE A 875 0.39 17.38 -37.27
CA PHE A 875 -0.84 17.08 -38.02
C PHE A 875 -2.05 17.57 -37.22
N MET A 876 -2.80 18.52 -37.79
CA MET A 876 -4.16 18.85 -37.35
C MET A 876 -5.12 17.83 -37.96
N VAL A 877 -5.43 16.80 -37.17
CA VAL A 877 -6.21 15.61 -37.57
C VAL A 877 -7.70 15.74 -37.20
N PHE A 878 -8.54 14.90 -37.80
CA PHE A 878 -9.97 14.87 -37.48
C PHE A 878 -10.21 14.21 -36.11
N PRO A 879 -11.20 14.70 -35.32
CA PRO A 879 -11.54 14.15 -34.01
C PRO A 879 -12.24 12.78 -34.15
N GLU A 880 -12.44 12.13 -33.00
CA GLU A 880 -13.16 10.86 -32.86
C GLU A 880 -12.69 9.76 -33.83
N SER A 881 -11.39 9.75 -34.13
CA SER A 881 -10.71 8.86 -35.08
C SER A 881 -9.39 8.35 -34.50
N ASP A 882 -8.95 7.15 -34.89
CA ASP A 882 -7.70 6.58 -34.40
C ASP A 882 -6.64 6.50 -35.51
N TYR A 883 -5.38 6.80 -35.18
CA TYR A 883 -4.30 6.91 -36.16
C TYR A 883 -3.07 6.10 -35.77
N TYR A 884 -2.14 5.92 -36.70
CA TYR A 884 -0.73 5.68 -36.37
C TYR A 884 0.14 6.43 -37.37
N LEU A 885 1.37 6.73 -36.99
CA LEU A 885 2.36 7.33 -37.86
C LEU A 885 3.54 6.40 -38.10
N VAL A 886 4.15 6.56 -39.27
CA VAL A 886 5.37 5.87 -39.68
C VAL A 886 6.38 6.93 -40.10
N ALA A 887 7.58 6.88 -39.54
CA ALA A 887 8.66 7.81 -39.84
C ALA A 887 9.90 7.08 -40.37
N ASN A 888 10.39 7.54 -41.53
CA ASN A 888 11.49 6.94 -42.26
C ASN A 888 12.61 7.96 -42.48
N LYS A 889 13.87 7.54 -42.29
CA LYS A 889 15.05 8.35 -42.59
C LYS A 889 16.24 7.44 -42.92
N GLU A 890 17.01 7.80 -43.93
CA GLU A 890 18.24 7.08 -44.30
C GLU A 890 19.25 7.06 -43.14
N GLY A 891 19.83 5.88 -42.86
CA GLY A 891 20.74 5.67 -41.72
C GLY A 891 20.05 5.49 -40.36
N TYR A 892 18.72 5.38 -40.33
CA TYR A 892 17.90 5.12 -39.15
C TYR A 892 16.94 3.95 -39.40
N GLU A 893 16.48 3.32 -38.32
CA GLU A 893 15.42 2.31 -38.34
C GLU A 893 14.06 2.96 -38.60
N GLU A 894 13.11 2.24 -39.22
CA GLU A 894 11.73 2.73 -39.34
C GLU A 894 11.10 2.83 -37.94
N TYR A 895 10.62 4.03 -37.61
CA TYR A 895 9.78 4.24 -36.44
C TYR A 895 8.31 4.09 -36.82
N LYS A 896 7.56 3.32 -36.04
CA LYS A 896 6.10 3.22 -36.14
C LYS A 896 5.49 3.42 -34.76
N SER A 897 4.51 4.32 -34.65
CA SER A 897 3.82 4.57 -33.38
C SER A 897 2.88 3.41 -33.00
N PRO A 898 2.52 3.29 -31.72
CA PRO A 898 1.26 2.67 -31.30
C PRO A 898 0.04 3.35 -31.94
N THR A 899 -1.15 2.80 -31.68
CA THR A 899 -2.42 3.48 -31.99
C THR A 899 -2.53 4.78 -31.19
N ILE A 900 -2.64 5.90 -31.89
CA ILE A 900 -2.90 7.24 -31.37
C ILE A 900 -4.41 7.49 -31.50
N SER A 901 -5.16 7.25 -30.42
CA SER A 901 -6.59 7.54 -30.38
C SER A 901 -6.84 9.01 -30.12
N VAL A 902 -7.65 9.64 -30.97
CA VAL A 902 -8.01 11.06 -30.86
C VAL A 902 -9.47 11.13 -30.43
N GLU A 903 -9.69 11.40 -29.14
CA GLU A 903 -11.05 11.56 -28.60
C GLU A 903 -11.66 12.87 -29.09
N GLN A 904 -11.26 14.03 -28.55
CA GLN A 904 -11.71 15.35 -29.04
C GLN A 904 -10.61 16.42 -29.17
N ASP A 905 -9.38 16.12 -28.76
CA ASP A 905 -8.28 17.08 -28.60
C ASP A 905 -7.06 16.76 -29.48
N LEU A 906 -6.19 17.74 -29.70
CA LEU A 906 -5.02 17.65 -30.57
C LEU A 906 -3.88 16.86 -29.91
N VAL A 907 -3.54 15.68 -30.47
CA VAL A 907 -2.51 14.79 -29.88
C VAL A 907 -1.12 15.06 -30.46
N LYS A 908 -0.27 15.70 -29.67
CA LYS A 908 1.19 15.77 -29.86
C LYS A 908 1.84 14.39 -29.63
N TRP A 909 2.86 14.06 -30.42
CA TRP A 909 3.58 12.78 -30.31
C TRP A 909 5.09 12.98 -30.51
N ASP A 910 5.85 13.01 -29.41
CA ASP A 910 7.32 13.10 -29.45
C ASP A 910 7.94 11.70 -29.52
N PHE A 911 8.98 11.48 -30.34
CA PHE A 911 9.62 10.17 -30.45
C PHE A 911 11.11 10.19 -30.80
N LYS A 912 11.76 9.04 -30.59
CA LYS A 912 13.15 8.78 -30.94
C LYS A 912 13.22 7.93 -32.21
N MET A 913 14.13 8.26 -33.13
CA MET A 913 14.58 7.34 -34.16
C MET A 913 15.98 6.84 -33.82
N ASN A 914 16.19 5.55 -34.01
CA ASN A 914 17.43 4.87 -33.68
C ASN A 914 18.26 4.58 -34.92
N GLN A 915 19.57 4.53 -34.75
CA GLN A 915 20.47 3.98 -35.76
C GLN A 915 20.61 2.48 -35.51
N PRO A 916 20.57 1.62 -36.54
CA PRO A 916 20.67 0.18 -36.36
C PRO A 916 22.02 -0.18 -35.71
N LEU A 917 21.97 -1.04 -34.70
CA LEU A 917 23.17 -1.59 -34.07
C LEU A 917 23.81 -2.64 -35.00
N LEU A 918 25.15 -2.69 -35.01
CA LEU A 918 25.93 -3.56 -35.89
C LEU A 918 26.81 -4.50 -35.06
N GLY A 919 26.67 -5.81 -35.29
CA GLY A 919 27.43 -6.85 -34.59
C GLY A 919 27.02 -7.07 -33.13
N ILE A 920 27.83 -7.83 -32.38
CA ILE A 920 27.52 -8.17 -30.98
C ILE A 920 28.26 -7.26 -30.00
N LYS A 921 27.53 -6.74 -29.01
CA LYS A 921 28.06 -5.99 -27.88
C LYS A 921 27.71 -6.68 -26.56
N ARG A 922 28.70 -7.04 -25.76
CA ARG A 922 28.48 -7.49 -24.38
C ARG A 922 28.59 -6.28 -23.42
N LEU A 923 27.67 -6.19 -22.47
CA LEU A 923 27.61 -5.18 -21.41
C LEU A 923 27.59 -5.92 -20.07
N ALA A 924 28.72 -5.92 -19.38
CA ALA A 924 28.96 -6.76 -18.22
C ALA A 924 30.07 -6.18 -17.34
N GLY A 925 29.98 -6.41 -16.03
CA GLY A 925 31.09 -6.29 -15.09
C GLY A 925 31.21 -7.52 -14.19
N PRO A 926 32.13 -7.51 -13.20
CA PRO A 926 32.29 -8.64 -12.29
C PRO A 926 31.12 -8.80 -11.30
N THR A 927 30.39 -7.72 -10.98
CA THR A 927 29.15 -7.79 -10.20
C THR A 927 27.92 -7.39 -11.02
N ARG A 928 26.72 -7.72 -10.50
CA ARG A 928 25.43 -7.25 -11.02
C ARG A 928 25.29 -5.71 -11.00
N VAL A 929 26.01 -5.04 -10.10
CA VAL A 929 26.05 -3.57 -10.00
C VAL A 929 26.97 -3.00 -11.09
N ASP A 930 28.15 -3.59 -11.29
CA ASP A 930 29.04 -3.20 -12.39
C ASP A 930 28.38 -3.41 -13.77
N THR A 931 27.66 -4.53 -13.97
CA THR A 931 26.86 -4.75 -15.18
C THR A 931 25.81 -3.65 -15.39
N ALA A 932 25.05 -3.28 -14.35
CA ALA A 932 24.09 -2.17 -14.43
C ALA A 932 24.78 -0.82 -14.74
N LEU A 933 25.97 -0.58 -14.19
CA LEU A 933 26.76 0.62 -14.47
C LEU A 933 27.29 0.66 -15.91
N GLU A 934 27.76 -0.45 -16.47
CA GLU A 934 28.16 -0.52 -17.89
C GLU A 934 26.97 -0.37 -18.83
N ILE A 935 25.80 -0.92 -18.48
CA ILE A 935 24.55 -0.69 -19.22
C ILE A 935 24.15 0.80 -19.17
N ALA A 936 24.26 1.45 -18.01
CA ALA A 936 23.98 2.86 -17.86
C ALA A 936 24.93 3.74 -18.71
N LYS A 937 26.26 3.53 -18.61
CA LYS A 937 27.28 4.21 -19.43
C LYS A 937 27.05 3.99 -20.94
N ALA A 938 26.62 2.79 -21.33
CA ALA A 938 26.35 2.43 -22.72
C ALA A 938 25.04 3.01 -23.28
N THR A 939 24.11 3.45 -22.41
CA THR A 939 22.83 4.06 -22.81
C THR A 939 22.88 5.58 -22.73
N PHE A 940 23.56 6.14 -21.71
CA PHE A 940 23.52 7.57 -21.38
C PHE A 940 24.93 8.17 -21.40
N THR A 941 25.37 8.67 -22.57
CA THR A 941 26.71 9.25 -22.77
C THR A 941 26.82 10.73 -22.39
N ALA A 942 25.81 11.29 -21.73
CA ALA A 942 25.71 12.67 -21.28
C ALA A 942 25.01 12.71 -19.93
N LYS A 943 25.12 13.83 -19.20
CA LYS A 943 24.43 13.96 -17.91
C LYS A 943 22.92 13.81 -18.06
N VAL A 944 22.32 13.08 -17.11
CA VAL A 944 20.88 12.84 -17.03
C VAL A 944 20.25 13.71 -15.95
N LYS A 945 18.97 14.05 -16.11
CA LYS A 945 18.20 14.78 -15.09
C LYS A 945 17.62 13.85 -14.01
N HIS A 946 17.57 12.55 -14.29
CA HIS A 946 16.93 11.54 -13.47
C HIS A 946 17.75 10.26 -13.43
N VAL A 947 17.75 9.60 -12.28
CA VAL A 947 18.29 8.25 -12.06
C VAL A 947 17.22 7.44 -11.34
N ILE A 948 17.00 6.20 -11.75
CA ILE A 948 16.17 5.23 -11.03
C ILE A 948 17.10 4.33 -10.20
N LEU A 949 16.76 4.08 -8.95
CA LEU A 949 17.55 3.30 -8.00
C LEU A 949 16.69 2.15 -7.47
N ALA A 950 17.17 0.93 -7.63
CA ALA A 950 16.53 -0.29 -7.12
C ALA A 950 17.52 -1.10 -6.28
N THR A 951 17.04 -2.06 -5.48
CA THR A 951 17.93 -3.03 -4.84
C THR A 951 18.48 -4.03 -5.87
N ALA A 952 19.72 -4.47 -5.67
CA ALA A 952 20.35 -5.53 -6.44
C ALA A 952 19.98 -6.93 -5.91
N ALA A 953 19.41 -7.02 -4.69
CA ALA A 953 19.16 -8.27 -3.99
C ALA A 953 17.76 -8.86 -4.23
N ASN A 954 16.75 -8.03 -4.52
CA ASN A 954 15.36 -8.46 -4.73
C ASN A 954 14.70 -7.75 -5.92
N TYR A 955 13.74 -8.40 -6.58
CA TYR A 955 13.14 -7.94 -7.84
C TYR A 955 11.81 -7.16 -7.76
N PRO A 956 10.84 -7.43 -6.84
CA PRO A 956 9.43 -7.10 -7.07
C PRO A 956 9.12 -5.62 -7.25
N ASP A 957 9.70 -4.77 -6.38
CA ASP A 957 9.48 -3.32 -6.38
C ASP A 957 10.00 -2.62 -7.64
N ALA A 958 10.89 -3.26 -8.40
CA ALA A 958 11.55 -2.68 -9.56
C ALA A 958 10.97 -3.14 -10.91
N LEU A 959 10.13 -4.19 -10.96
CA LEU A 959 9.62 -4.78 -12.21
C LEU A 959 8.89 -3.76 -13.12
N ALA A 960 8.08 -2.88 -12.52
CA ALA A 960 7.37 -1.82 -13.23
C ALA A 960 8.26 -0.58 -13.55
N GLY A 961 9.46 -0.51 -12.98
CA GLY A 961 10.36 0.65 -13.08
C GLY A 961 10.90 0.94 -14.48
N SER A 962 10.89 -0.04 -15.38
CA SER A 962 11.31 0.08 -16.79
C SER A 962 10.54 1.17 -17.55
N VAL A 963 9.22 1.25 -17.34
CA VAL A 963 8.35 2.24 -18.01
C VAL A 963 8.64 3.65 -17.52
N LEU A 964 8.89 3.81 -16.21
CA LEU A 964 9.26 5.07 -15.56
C LEU A 964 10.67 5.53 -15.96
N ALA A 965 11.64 4.61 -16.01
CA ALA A 965 12.99 4.86 -16.50
C ALA A 965 12.97 5.41 -17.94
N TYR A 966 12.08 4.88 -18.78
CA TYR A 966 11.91 5.37 -20.16
C TYR A 966 11.22 6.74 -20.21
N LYS A 967 10.11 6.96 -19.47
CA LYS A 967 9.41 8.27 -19.40
C LYS A 967 10.36 9.39 -18.97
N LEU A 968 11.25 9.09 -18.02
CA LEU A 968 12.20 10.05 -17.43
C LEU A 968 13.57 10.11 -18.12
N ASN A 969 13.81 9.28 -19.15
CA ASN A 969 15.11 9.14 -19.81
C ASN A 969 16.27 8.94 -18.81
N ALA A 970 16.11 7.93 -17.94
CA ALA A 970 16.94 7.66 -16.77
C ALA A 970 17.51 6.23 -16.78
N PRO A 971 18.75 5.98 -16.31
CA PRO A 971 19.24 4.62 -16.07
C PRO A 971 18.55 4.00 -14.85
N ILE A 972 18.43 2.67 -14.85
CA ILE A 972 18.15 1.88 -13.64
C ILE A 972 19.50 1.43 -13.08
N LEU A 973 19.83 1.94 -11.90
CA LEU A 973 21.02 1.56 -11.13
C LEU A 973 20.62 0.64 -9.98
N LEU A 974 21.49 -0.30 -9.65
CA LEU A 974 21.23 -1.33 -8.64
C LEU A 974 22.14 -1.12 -7.41
N ILE A 975 21.54 -1.06 -6.22
CA ILE A 975 22.24 -0.93 -4.93
C ILE A 975 22.29 -2.29 -4.24
N ASP A 976 23.48 -2.76 -3.91
CA ASP A 976 23.68 -3.94 -3.07
C ASP A 976 23.97 -3.55 -1.61
N SER A 977 23.98 -4.54 -0.72
CA SER A 977 24.36 -4.46 0.70
C SER A 977 25.82 -4.05 0.93
N SER A 978 26.72 -4.34 -0.01
CA SER A 978 28.15 -3.97 0.09
C SER A 978 28.37 -2.46 0.01
N SER A 979 29.09 -1.90 0.99
CA SER A 979 29.51 -0.50 0.99
C SER A 979 30.40 -0.12 -0.20
N GLU A 980 31.14 -1.08 -0.78
CA GLU A 980 31.98 -0.84 -1.96
C GLU A 980 31.11 -0.70 -3.22
N GLU A 981 30.16 -1.63 -3.44
CA GLU A 981 29.22 -1.55 -4.57
C GLU A 981 28.31 -0.32 -4.47
N GLN A 982 27.91 0.07 -3.26
CA GLN A 982 27.19 1.32 -3.03
C GLN A 982 28.01 2.54 -3.46
N GLU A 983 29.31 2.58 -3.16
CA GLU A 983 30.17 3.72 -3.49
C GLU A 983 30.32 3.88 -5.01
N LYS A 984 30.47 2.79 -5.77
CA LYS A 984 30.48 2.81 -7.25
C LYS A 984 29.25 3.49 -7.83
N VAL A 985 28.06 3.21 -7.27
CA VAL A 985 26.79 3.80 -7.72
C VAL A 985 26.68 5.28 -7.33
N LEU A 986 27.17 5.63 -6.14
CA LEU A 986 27.18 7.01 -5.63
C LEU A 986 28.18 7.90 -6.40
N GLU A 987 29.33 7.35 -6.81
CA GLU A 987 30.26 7.99 -7.74
C GLU A 987 29.61 8.20 -9.11
N TYR A 988 28.98 7.16 -9.69
CA TYR A 988 28.26 7.30 -10.97
C TYR A 988 27.19 8.39 -10.92
N ILE A 989 26.42 8.49 -9.83
CA ILE A 989 25.43 9.56 -9.62
C ILE A 989 26.13 10.93 -9.60
N SER A 990 27.24 11.08 -8.86
CA SER A 990 28.00 12.33 -8.79
C SER A 990 28.56 12.78 -10.14
N MET A 991 29.04 11.83 -10.95
CA MET A 991 29.57 12.10 -12.28
C MET A 991 28.47 12.38 -13.31
N ASN A 992 27.36 11.62 -13.31
CA ASN A 992 26.42 11.56 -14.44
C ASN A 992 25.02 12.14 -14.18
N LEU A 993 24.63 12.43 -12.92
CA LEU A 993 23.40 13.18 -12.64
C LEU A 993 23.68 14.69 -12.76
N ASP A 994 22.73 15.46 -13.29
CA ASP A 994 22.76 16.92 -13.21
C ASP A 994 22.63 17.39 -11.75
N SER A 995 23.32 18.47 -11.37
CA SER A 995 23.31 19.00 -9.99
C SER A 995 21.92 19.45 -9.50
N ALA A 996 20.98 19.68 -10.42
CA ALA A 996 19.58 19.98 -10.13
C ALA A 996 18.62 18.79 -10.41
N GLY A 997 19.15 17.61 -10.72
CA GLY A 997 18.41 16.39 -11.03
C GLY A 997 17.81 15.69 -9.81
N THR A 998 17.06 14.61 -10.06
CA THR A 998 16.31 13.84 -9.04
C THR A 998 16.70 12.36 -9.05
N VAL A 999 16.96 11.77 -7.88
CA VAL A 999 17.06 10.32 -7.73
C VAL A 999 15.70 9.74 -7.32
N HIS A 1000 15.21 8.76 -8.07
CA HIS A 1000 13.97 8.05 -7.80
C HIS A 1000 14.29 6.66 -7.22
N ILE A 1001 13.87 6.38 -5.99
CA ILE A 1001 14.14 5.10 -5.31
C ILE A 1001 12.88 4.24 -5.37
N LEU A 1002 13.00 3.04 -5.96
CA LEU A 1002 11.92 2.07 -6.02
C LEU A 1002 11.99 1.15 -4.80
N GLY A 1003 10.84 1.02 -4.11
CA GLY A 1003 10.69 0.17 -2.93
C GLY A 1003 10.83 0.87 -1.58
N GLY A 1004 10.36 0.16 -0.55
CA GLY A 1004 10.31 0.66 0.82
C GLY A 1004 11.68 0.84 1.48
N LYS A 1005 11.70 1.47 2.67
CA LYS A 1005 12.92 1.67 3.48
C LYS A 1005 13.59 0.36 3.92
N GLY A 1006 12.87 -0.76 3.95
CA GLY A 1006 13.43 -2.09 4.21
C GLY A 1006 14.07 -2.76 2.99
N ILE A 1007 14.01 -2.15 1.80
CA ILE A 1007 14.50 -2.69 0.52
C ILE A 1007 15.69 -1.87 -0.01
N VAL A 1008 15.60 -0.54 0.10
CA VAL A 1008 16.73 0.39 -0.05
C VAL A 1008 16.70 1.30 1.17
N GLY A 1009 17.71 1.24 2.03
CA GLY A 1009 17.70 1.89 3.33
C GLY A 1009 17.68 3.43 3.30
N SER A 1010 17.60 4.04 4.48
CA SER A 1010 17.56 5.51 4.62
C SER A 1010 18.96 6.12 4.54
N GLU A 1011 19.98 5.36 4.97
CA GLU A 1011 21.39 5.68 4.86
C GLU A 1011 21.85 5.87 3.40
N ILE A 1012 21.23 5.20 2.43
CA ILE A 1012 21.46 5.44 1.00
C ILE A 1012 20.99 6.84 0.59
N GLU A 1013 19.82 7.29 1.08
CA GLU A 1013 19.35 8.66 0.83
C GLU A 1013 20.28 9.70 1.45
N GLU A 1014 20.81 9.43 2.65
CA GLU A 1014 21.76 10.31 3.33
C GLU A 1014 23.10 10.39 2.57
N LYS A 1015 23.63 9.26 2.09
CA LYS A 1015 24.81 9.21 1.21
C LYS A 1015 24.61 9.97 -0.11
N ILE A 1016 23.39 10.03 -0.64
CA ILE A 1016 23.03 10.82 -1.84
C ILE A 1016 22.91 12.32 -1.50
N LYS A 1017 22.20 12.66 -0.42
CA LYS A 1017 22.04 14.05 0.06
C LYS A 1017 23.40 14.69 0.39
N ALA A 1018 24.31 13.94 1.01
CA ALA A 1018 25.69 14.36 1.31
C ALA A 1018 26.53 14.69 0.07
N ARG A 1019 26.16 14.16 -1.12
CA ARG A 1019 26.78 14.48 -2.41
C ARG A 1019 26.13 15.66 -3.14
N GLY A 1020 25.23 16.38 -2.45
CA GLY A 1020 24.55 17.59 -2.95
C GLY A 1020 23.20 17.35 -3.64
N PHE A 1021 22.80 16.09 -3.86
CA PHE A 1021 21.55 15.76 -4.53
C PHE A 1021 20.39 15.71 -3.52
N THR A 1022 19.76 16.85 -3.29
CA THR A 1022 18.67 16.99 -2.30
C THR A 1022 17.30 16.53 -2.79
N LYS A 1023 17.10 16.42 -4.11
CA LYS A 1023 15.86 15.90 -4.70
C LYS A 1023 15.89 14.38 -4.75
N ILE A 1024 15.22 13.75 -3.79
CA ILE A 1024 14.99 12.30 -3.78
C ILE A 1024 13.49 12.05 -3.71
N THR A 1025 13.01 11.12 -4.53
CA THR A 1025 11.60 10.69 -4.58
C THR A 1025 11.55 9.18 -4.37
N ARG A 1026 10.90 8.71 -3.31
CA ARG A 1026 10.76 7.27 -3.03
C ARG A 1026 9.37 6.80 -3.45
N ILE A 1027 9.32 5.75 -4.25
CA ILE A 1027 8.10 5.14 -4.79
C ILE A 1027 8.05 3.70 -4.29
N GLY A 1028 7.31 3.48 -3.20
CA GLY A 1028 7.20 2.17 -2.55
C GLY A 1028 5.85 2.00 -1.84
N GLY A 1029 5.31 0.79 -1.89
CA GLY A 1029 4.07 0.41 -1.24
C GLY A 1029 4.26 -0.42 0.04
N LYS A 1030 3.15 -0.85 0.65
CA LYS A 1030 3.14 -1.91 1.69
C LYS A 1030 3.72 -3.24 1.18
N ASP A 1031 3.57 -3.49 -0.12
CA ASP A 1031 4.11 -4.62 -0.85
C ASP A 1031 4.31 -4.29 -2.34
N ARG A 1032 4.86 -5.26 -3.07
CA ARG A 1032 5.14 -5.21 -4.51
C ARG A 1032 3.98 -4.73 -5.39
N TYR A 1033 2.74 -5.08 -5.04
CA TYR A 1033 1.55 -4.75 -5.84
C TYR A 1033 1.24 -3.26 -5.72
N GLU A 1034 1.32 -2.74 -4.49
CA GLU A 1034 1.17 -1.31 -4.24
C GLU A 1034 2.38 -0.50 -4.75
N THR A 1035 3.60 -1.04 -4.73
CA THR A 1035 4.76 -0.37 -5.38
C THR A 1035 4.55 -0.21 -6.88
N ALA A 1036 4.14 -1.29 -7.58
CA ALA A 1036 3.85 -1.22 -9.02
C ALA A 1036 2.68 -0.27 -9.35
N LEU A 1037 1.64 -0.25 -8.51
CA LEU A 1037 0.55 0.72 -8.64
C LEU A 1037 1.04 2.16 -8.45
N LYS A 1038 1.84 2.45 -7.41
CA LYS A 1038 2.42 3.78 -7.18
C LYS A 1038 3.34 4.23 -8.32
N ILE A 1039 4.05 3.31 -8.97
CA ILE A 1039 4.80 3.60 -10.21
C ILE A 1039 3.84 3.99 -11.34
N ALA A 1040 2.71 3.29 -11.52
CA ALA A 1040 1.68 3.64 -12.51
C ALA A 1040 0.96 4.97 -12.20
N GLU A 1041 0.79 5.31 -10.92
CA GLU A 1041 0.25 6.62 -10.50
C GLU A 1041 1.24 7.75 -10.77
N TYR A 1042 2.53 7.56 -10.46
CA TYR A 1042 3.61 8.51 -10.74
C TYR A 1042 3.89 8.65 -12.26
N LEU A 1043 3.54 7.64 -13.06
CA LEU A 1043 3.53 7.71 -14.52
C LEU A 1043 2.42 8.61 -15.08
N GLU A 1044 1.43 9.02 -14.28
CA GLU A 1044 0.29 9.86 -14.69
C GLU A 1044 -0.41 9.32 -15.94
N VAL A 1045 -0.66 8.00 -15.95
CA VAL A 1045 -1.12 7.26 -17.13
C VAL A 1045 -2.42 7.86 -17.72
N PRO A 1046 -2.42 8.32 -18.97
CA PRO A 1046 -3.60 8.88 -19.64
C PRO A 1046 -4.76 7.88 -19.77
N GLN A 1047 -5.98 8.40 -19.98
CA GLN A 1047 -7.11 7.52 -20.29
C GLN A 1047 -6.94 6.87 -21.67
N GLY A 1048 -7.38 5.62 -21.77
CA GLY A 1048 -7.24 4.79 -22.96
C GLY A 1048 -5.91 4.05 -23.08
N THR A 1049 -4.84 4.44 -22.37
CA THR A 1049 -3.52 3.78 -22.46
C THR A 1049 -3.62 2.27 -22.17
N PRO A 1050 -3.08 1.38 -23.03
CA PRO A 1050 -3.07 -0.05 -22.78
C PRO A 1050 -2.35 -0.43 -21.48
N VAL A 1051 -2.84 -1.45 -20.78
CA VAL A 1051 -2.26 -1.89 -19.49
C VAL A 1051 -1.64 -3.28 -19.63
N VAL A 1052 -0.51 -3.49 -18.94
CA VAL A 1052 0.23 -4.75 -18.88
C VAL A 1052 0.05 -5.38 -17.50
N LEU A 1053 -0.46 -6.61 -17.43
CA LEU A 1053 -0.68 -7.37 -16.19
C LEU A 1053 0.25 -8.58 -16.14
N VAL A 1054 1.04 -8.68 -15.06
CA VAL A 1054 2.04 -9.74 -14.85
C VAL A 1054 1.85 -10.36 -13.47
N TYR A 1055 2.27 -11.62 -13.29
CA TYR A 1055 2.09 -12.32 -12.02
C TYR A 1055 3.03 -11.76 -10.94
N GLY A 1056 2.48 -11.36 -9.79
CA GLY A 1056 3.26 -10.65 -8.78
C GLY A 1056 4.35 -11.48 -8.08
N GLU A 1057 4.20 -12.79 -7.97
CA GLU A 1057 5.13 -13.67 -7.24
C GLU A 1057 6.20 -14.34 -8.14
N ASP A 1058 6.42 -13.82 -9.35
CA ASP A 1058 7.53 -14.26 -10.23
C ASP A 1058 8.02 -13.09 -11.11
N TYR A 1059 9.23 -13.18 -11.67
CA TYR A 1059 9.88 -12.09 -12.43
C TYR A 1059 9.99 -12.26 -13.96
N PRO A 1060 10.16 -13.46 -14.57
CA PRO A 1060 10.60 -13.53 -15.97
C PRO A 1060 9.62 -12.94 -16.98
N ASP A 1061 8.31 -13.15 -16.76
CA ASP A 1061 7.25 -12.61 -17.63
C ASP A 1061 7.26 -11.06 -17.61
N ALA A 1062 7.55 -10.47 -16.44
CA ALA A 1062 7.64 -9.02 -16.25
C ALA A 1062 8.92 -8.40 -16.83
N LEU A 1063 10.05 -9.10 -16.73
CA LEU A 1063 11.31 -8.68 -17.37
C LEU A 1063 11.20 -8.79 -18.89
N SER A 1064 10.58 -9.84 -19.41
CA SER A 1064 10.42 -10.07 -20.86
C SER A 1064 9.55 -8.99 -21.53
N ILE A 1065 8.47 -8.54 -20.87
CA ILE A 1065 7.62 -7.47 -21.40
C ILE A 1065 8.23 -6.07 -21.23
N SER A 1066 9.21 -5.89 -20.34
CA SER A 1066 9.71 -4.59 -19.89
C SER A 1066 10.10 -3.62 -21.02
N SER A 1067 10.90 -4.04 -22.01
CA SER A 1067 11.30 -3.14 -23.10
C SER A 1067 10.15 -2.74 -24.02
N SER A 1068 9.19 -3.64 -24.22
CA SER A 1068 7.99 -3.38 -25.04
C SER A 1068 6.99 -2.48 -24.29
N ALA A 1069 6.74 -2.74 -23.01
CA ALA A 1069 5.89 -1.90 -22.16
C ALA A 1069 6.45 -0.47 -22.06
N ALA A 1070 7.76 -0.34 -21.87
CA ALA A 1070 8.45 0.94 -21.83
C ALA A 1070 8.33 1.71 -23.17
N ALA A 1071 8.59 1.06 -24.31
CA ALA A 1071 8.45 1.66 -25.64
C ALA A 1071 6.99 2.06 -25.98
N MET A 1072 6.00 1.31 -25.50
CA MET A 1072 4.57 1.64 -25.62
C MET A 1072 4.06 2.65 -24.57
N GLN A 1073 4.88 3.02 -23.57
CA GLN A 1073 4.46 3.76 -22.37
C GLN A 1073 3.23 3.15 -21.65
N SER A 1074 3.09 1.82 -21.71
CA SER A 1074 2.03 1.06 -21.05
C SER A 1074 2.46 0.67 -19.63
N PRO A 1075 1.71 0.99 -18.56
CA PRO A 1075 2.11 0.63 -17.19
C PRO A 1075 2.05 -0.88 -16.97
N ILE A 1076 3.02 -1.38 -16.20
CA ILE A 1076 3.06 -2.77 -15.71
C ILE A 1076 2.45 -2.80 -14.31
N LEU A 1077 1.36 -3.54 -14.12
CA LEU A 1077 0.75 -3.80 -12.82
C LEU A 1077 0.92 -5.28 -12.46
N LEU A 1078 1.18 -5.55 -11.18
CA LEU A 1078 1.24 -6.91 -10.65
C LEU A 1078 -0.16 -7.40 -10.28
N VAL A 1079 -0.47 -8.68 -10.53
CA VAL A 1079 -1.74 -9.32 -10.15
C VAL A 1079 -1.52 -10.67 -9.47
N GLY A 1080 -2.49 -11.07 -8.62
CA GLY A 1080 -2.48 -12.37 -7.97
C GLY A 1080 -2.83 -13.49 -8.94
N ARG A 1081 -2.75 -14.75 -8.47
CA ARG A 1081 -3.02 -15.92 -9.33
C ARG A 1081 -4.48 -16.02 -9.75
N ASN A 1082 -5.41 -15.69 -8.86
CA ASN A 1082 -6.85 -15.92 -9.03
C ASN A 1082 -7.72 -14.66 -8.87
N GLU A 1083 -7.11 -13.54 -8.48
CA GLU A 1083 -7.81 -12.29 -8.22
C GLU A 1083 -6.95 -11.06 -8.55
N ILE A 1084 -7.61 -9.98 -8.96
CA ILE A 1084 -7.05 -8.63 -8.92
C ILE A 1084 -7.46 -7.95 -7.62
N ARG A 1085 -6.55 -7.18 -7.03
CA ARG A 1085 -6.84 -6.43 -5.81
C ARG A 1085 -7.76 -5.23 -6.10
N PRO A 1086 -8.58 -4.76 -5.14
CA PRO A 1086 -9.45 -3.60 -5.34
C PRO A 1086 -8.72 -2.35 -5.85
N GLU A 1087 -7.49 -2.10 -5.41
CA GLU A 1087 -6.68 -0.96 -5.88
C GLU A 1087 -6.30 -1.09 -7.37
N ILE A 1088 -6.10 -2.32 -7.87
CA ILE A 1088 -5.84 -2.59 -9.30
C ILE A 1088 -7.13 -2.44 -10.12
N SER A 1089 -8.28 -2.87 -9.59
CA SER A 1089 -9.59 -2.63 -10.22
C SER A 1089 -9.87 -1.14 -10.37
N GLN A 1090 -9.57 -0.34 -9.34
CA GLN A 1090 -9.70 1.12 -9.38
C GLN A 1090 -8.74 1.76 -10.40
N ALA A 1091 -7.51 1.25 -10.51
CA ALA A 1091 -6.55 1.71 -11.52
C ALA A 1091 -7.07 1.43 -12.95
N LEU A 1092 -7.62 0.24 -13.22
CA LEU A 1092 -8.24 -0.10 -14.50
C LEU A 1092 -9.46 0.79 -14.81
N GLN A 1093 -10.31 1.08 -13.81
CA GLN A 1093 -11.47 1.99 -13.96
C GLN A 1093 -11.05 3.46 -14.19
N LYS A 1094 -9.93 3.90 -13.61
CA LYS A 1094 -9.36 5.25 -13.79
C LYS A 1094 -8.72 5.43 -15.15
N ILE A 1095 -7.95 4.42 -15.61
CA ILE A 1095 -7.24 4.42 -16.90
C ILE A 1095 -8.18 4.12 -18.07
N LYS A 1096 -9.22 3.29 -17.88
CA LYS A 1096 -10.12 2.82 -18.95
C LYS A 1096 -9.34 2.32 -20.18
N PRO A 1097 -8.41 1.36 -20.01
CA PRO A 1097 -7.48 0.97 -21.07
C PRO A 1097 -8.25 0.44 -22.29
N ILE A 1098 -7.87 0.84 -23.51
CA ILE A 1098 -8.50 0.30 -24.73
C ILE A 1098 -8.18 -1.18 -24.98
N LYS A 1099 -7.18 -1.72 -24.27
CA LYS A 1099 -6.67 -3.08 -24.40
C LYS A 1099 -5.86 -3.47 -23.16
N VAL A 1100 -5.94 -4.72 -22.72
CA VAL A 1100 -5.13 -5.26 -21.62
C VAL A 1100 -4.34 -6.48 -22.07
N TYR A 1101 -3.07 -6.54 -21.67
CA TYR A 1101 -2.19 -7.69 -21.90
C TYR A 1101 -2.03 -8.49 -20.60
N ILE A 1102 -2.25 -9.80 -20.64
CA ILE A 1102 -2.02 -10.71 -19.51
C ILE A 1102 -0.86 -11.62 -19.86
N LEU A 1103 0.23 -11.54 -19.09
CA LEU A 1103 1.45 -12.28 -19.36
C LEU A 1103 1.51 -13.55 -18.50
N GLY A 1104 1.89 -14.66 -19.14
CA GLY A 1104 1.85 -15.99 -18.54
C GLY A 1104 0.55 -16.76 -18.84
N ARG A 1105 0.64 -18.09 -18.80
CA ARG A 1105 -0.50 -19.00 -18.96
C ARG A 1105 -1.38 -19.03 -17.71
N GLU A 1106 -2.55 -19.67 -17.81
CA GLU A 1106 -3.52 -19.80 -16.70
C GLU A 1106 -2.94 -20.40 -15.40
N GLY A 1107 -1.82 -21.13 -15.48
CA GLY A 1107 -1.08 -21.60 -14.31
C GLY A 1107 -0.55 -20.47 -13.41
N LYS A 1108 -0.17 -19.33 -14.00
CA LYS A 1108 0.36 -18.14 -13.31
C LYS A 1108 -0.73 -17.10 -12.99
N ILE A 1109 -1.58 -16.79 -13.97
CA ILE A 1109 -2.70 -15.84 -13.83
C ILE A 1109 -3.93 -16.52 -14.43
N SER A 1110 -4.88 -16.98 -13.63
CA SER A 1110 -6.00 -17.81 -14.12
C SER A 1110 -7.04 -17.03 -14.92
N SER A 1111 -7.96 -17.76 -15.54
CA SER A 1111 -9.12 -17.19 -16.26
C SER A 1111 -10.16 -16.52 -15.34
N ALA A 1112 -10.00 -16.57 -14.01
CA ALA A 1112 -10.77 -15.77 -13.06
C ALA A 1112 -10.30 -14.29 -13.05
N VAL A 1113 -8.99 -14.06 -13.03
CA VAL A 1113 -8.38 -12.72 -13.18
C VAL A 1113 -8.81 -12.09 -14.50
N GLU A 1114 -8.79 -12.86 -15.58
CA GLU A 1114 -9.15 -12.39 -16.93
C GLU A 1114 -10.56 -11.81 -17.00
N LYS A 1115 -11.52 -12.40 -16.28
CA LYS A 1115 -12.90 -11.91 -16.17
C LYS A 1115 -13.00 -10.65 -15.31
N GLN A 1116 -12.37 -10.65 -14.13
CA GLN A 1116 -12.35 -9.47 -13.24
C GLN A 1116 -11.71 -8.26 -13.93
N VAL A 1117 -10.69 -8.48 -14.76
CA VAL A 1117 -10.05 -7.46 -15.59
C VAL A 1117 -10.99 -6.94 -16.68
N ALA A 1118 -11.76 -7.82 -17.35
CA ALA A 1118 -12.79 -7.42 -18.30
C ALA A 1118 -13.86 -6.52 -17.65
N GLU A 1119 -14.36 -6.93 -16.50
CA GLU A 1119 -15.37 -6.22 -15.72
C GLU A 1119 -14.84 -4.88 -15.19
N ALA A 1120 -13.63 -4.84 -14.64
CA ALA A 1120 -13.02 -3.62 -14.10
C ALA A 1120 -12.59 -2.61 -15.18
N ALA A 1121 -12.09 -3.08 -16.33
CA ALA A 1121 -11.72 -2.21 -17.46
C ALA A 1121 -12.90 -1.80 -18.35
N GLY A 1122 -14.06 -2.47 -18.23
CA GLY A 1122 -15.20 -2.29 -19.13
C GLY A 1122 -14.96 -2.84 -20.54
N LEU A 1123 -14.14 -3.89 -20.67
CA LEU A 1123 -13.65 -4.41 -21.95
C LEU A 1123 -14.34 -5.71 -22.40
N GLY A 1124 -14.53 -5.84 -23.70
CA GLY A 1124 -14.82 -7.12 -24.35
C GLY A 1124 -13.61 -8.05 -24.33
N ALA A 1125 -13.85 -9.37 -24.35
CA ALA A 1125 -12.79 -10.39 -24.30
C ALA A 1125 -11.79 -10.29 -25.48
N ASP A 1126 -12.21 -9.75 -26.63
CA ASP A 1126 -11.34 -9.49 -27.80
C ASP A 1126 -10.31 -8.35 -27.57
N LYS A 1127 -10.45 -7.61 -26.47
CA LYS A 1127 -9.51 -6.56 -26.02
C LYS A 1127 -8.60 -7.02 -24.89
N ILE A 1128 -8.70 -8.28 -24.45
CA ILE A 1128 -7.79 -8.89 -23.48
C ILE A 1128 -6.95 -9.92 -24.21
N VAL A 1129 -5.63 -9.77 -24.15
CA VAL A 1129 -4.69 -10.62 -24.90
C VAL A 1129 -3.76 -11.32 -23.94
N ARG A 1130 -3.88 -12.64 -23.86
CA ARG A 1130 -3.00 -13.51 -23.09
C ARG A 1130 -1.78 -13.94 -23.91
N ILE A 1131 -0.57 -13.76 -23.38
CA ILE A 1131 0.68 -14.16 -24.02
C ILE A 1131 1.51 -14.97 -23.02
N GLY A 1132 1.81 -16.23 -23.32
CA GLY A 1132 2.57 -17.08 -22.40
C GLY A 1132 3.06 -18.39 -23.01
N GLY A 1133 4.21 -18.84 -22.53
CA GLY A 1133 4.86 -20.07 -22.93
C GLY A 1133 4.69 -21.24 -21.95
N THR A 1134 5.29 -22.38 -22.28
CA THR A 1134 5.54 -23.50 -21.36
C THR A 1134 6.44 -23.10 -20.19
N ASP A 1135 7.35 -22.16 -20.44
CA ASP A 1135 8.41 -21.71 -19.56
C ASP A 1135 8.74 -20.23 -19.84
N ARG A 1136 9.71 -19.69 -19.11
CA ARG A 1136 10.14 -18.29 -19.19
C ARG A 1136 10.76 -17.91 -20.53
N TYR A 1137 11.40 -18.85 -21.23
CA TYR A 1137 12.11 -18.61 -22.49
C TYR A 1137 11.10 -18.57 -23.64
N GLU A 1138 10.14 -19.50 -23.67
CA GLU A 1138 9.06 -19.47 -24.66
C GLU A 1138 8.08 -18.30 -24.40
N THR A 1139 7.85 -17.87 -23.15
CA THR A 1139 7.11 -16.61 -22.88
C THR A 1139 7.85 -15.39 -23.45
N ALA A 1140 9.17 -15.27 -23.22
CA ALA A 1140 9.97 -14.17 -23.75
C ALA A 1140 9.94 -14.10 -25.28
N LEU A 1141 10.07 -15.25 -25.94
CA LEU A 1141 9.96 -15.38 -27.38
C LEU A 1141 8.57 -14.96 -27.91
N LYS A 1142 7.49 -15.44 -27.28
CA LYS A 1142 6.11 -15.08 -27.65
C LYS A 1142 5.79 -13.61 -27.44
N ILE A 1143 6.33 -12.99 -26.40
CA ILE A 1143 6.25 -11.54 -26.17
C ILE A 1143 6.96 -10.80 -27.32
N ALA A 1144 8.22 -11.17 -27.62
CA ALA A 1144 8.97 -10.54 -28.70
C ALA A 1144 8.25 -10.66 -30.05
N GLN A 1145 7.73 -11.84 -30.38
CA GLN A 1145 6.95 -12.11 -31.60
C GLN A 1145 5.64 -11.32 -31.66
N TYR A 1146 4.94 -11.16 -30.53
CA TYR A 1146 3.66 -10.45 -30.51
C TYR A 1146 3.81 -8.93 -30.68
N PHE A 1147 4.76 -8.32 -29.96
CA PHE A 1147 4.98 -6.88 -30.03
C PHE A 1147 5.85 -6.46 -31.22
N ASN A 1148 6.69 -7.37 -31.71
CA ASN A 1148 7.52 -7.25 -32.92
C ASN A 1148 8.12 -5.84 -33.11
N LEU A 1149 8.80 -5.33 -32.07
CA LEU A 1149 9.44 -4.01 -32.08
C LEU A 1149 10.33 -3.82 -33.32
N SER A 1150 10.35 -2.63 -33.92
CA SER A 1150 10.95 -2.42 -35.25
C SER A 1150 12.48 -2.42 -35.31
N GLY A 1151 13.17 -2.51 -34.17
CA GLY A 1151 14.63 -2.49 -34.13
C GLY A 1151 15.26 -3.75 -34.73
N GLN A 1152 16.31 -3.60 -35.55
CA GLN A 1152 17.08 -4.72 -36.15
C GLN A 1152 18.12 -5.29 -35.18
N ASN A 1153 17.91 -5.11 -33.88
CA ASN A 1153 18.75 -5.60 -32.81
C ASN A 1153 17.97 -6.59 -31.92
N VAL A 1154 18.69 -7.44 -31.17
CA VAL A 1154 18.12 -8.22 -30.07
C VAL A 1154 18.87 -7.93 -28.76
N SER A 1155 18.16 -7.95 -27.64
CA SER A 1155 18.77 -7.91 -26.31
C SER A 1155 18.58 -9.25 -25.62
N ILE A 1156 19.67 -9.85 -25.12
CA ILE A 1156 19.64 -11.12 -24.38
C ILE A 1156 20.12 -10.89 -22.94
N ALA A 1157 19.41 -11.48 -21.99
CA ALA A 1157 19.87 -11.67 -20.62
C ALA A 1157 19.65 -13.12 -20.18
N THR A 1158 20.26 -13.52 -19.07
CA THR A 1158 19.92 -14.80 -18.43
C THR A 1158 18.47 -14.78 -17.93
N GLY A 1159 17.74 -15.87 -18.13
CA GLY A 1159 16.47 -16.09 -17.44
C GLY A 1159 16.62 -16.75 -16.07
N ARG A 1160 17.83 -17.17 -15.68
CA ARG A 1160 18.10 -17.80 -14.37
C ARG A 1160 18.09 -16.80 -13.20
N ASN A 1161 18.21 -15.50 -13.48
CA ASN A 1161 18.25 -14.42 -12.49
C ASN A 1161 17.68 -13.11 -13.10
N PHE A 1162 17.47 -12.07 -12.29
CA PHE A 1162 16.80 -10.82 -12.69
C PHE A 1162 17.68 -9.56 -12.93
N PRO A 1163 18.83 -9.31 -12.25
CA PRO A 1163 19.46 -7.99 -12.22
C PRO A 1163 19.85 -7.42 -13.59
N ASP A 1164 20.56 -8.23 -14.39
CA ASP A 1164 21.11 -7.80 -15.67
C ASP A 1164 20.01 -7.53 -16.70
N ALA A 1165 18.90 -8.28 -16.64
CA ALA A 1165 17.70 -8.06 -17.45
C ALA A 1165 16.93 -6.81 -17.01
N LEU A 1166 16.82 -6.57 -15.70
CA LEU A 1166 16.17 -5.39 -15.12
C LEU A 1166 16.90 -4.11 -15.53
N ALA A 1167 18.23 -4.04 -15.34
CA ALA A 1167 19.04 -2.91 -15.80
C ALA A 1167 19.07 -2.83 -17.34
N GLY A 1168 19.15 -3.97 -18.03
CA GLY A 1168 19.14 -4.07 -19.49
C GLY A 1168 17.84 -3.61 -20.15
N SER A 1169 16.71 -3.65 -19.45
CA SER A 1169 15.39 -3.25 -19.97
C SER A 1169 15.37 -1.86 -20.60
N ILE A 1170 16.05 -0.89 -20.00
CA ILE A 1170 16.08 0.50 -20.49
C ILE A 1170 17.03 0.66 -21.69
N TYR A 1171 18.12 -0.11 -21.77
CA TYR A 1171 18.94 -0.17 -22.99
C TYR A 1171 18.12 -0.78 -24.14
N ALA A 1172 17.45 -1.91 -23.89
CA ALA A 1172 16.62 -2.60 -24.86
C ALA A 1172 15.47 -1.71 -25.39
N ALA A 1173 14.76 -1.02 -24.48
CA ALA A 1173 13.70 -0.08 -24.84
C ALA A 1173 14.21 1.09 -25.70
N ASN A 1174 15.33 1.71 -25.32
CA ASN A 1174 15.91 2.82 -26.09
C ASN A 1174 16.38 2.41 -27.49
N HIS A 1175 16.64 1.13 -27.76
CA HIS A 1175 17.05 0.61 -29.08
C HIS A 1175 15.94 -0.17 -29.81
N ASN A 1176 14.66 0.00 -29.45
CA ASN A 1176 13.52 -0.75 -30.00
C ASN A 1176 13.74 -2.28 -30.04
N SER A 1177 14.47 -2.80 -29.05
CA SER A 1177 15.05 -4.13 -29.05
C SER A 1177 14.22 -5.05 -28.15
N PRO A 1178 13.73 -6.20 -28.64
CA PRO A 1178 13.08 -7.20 -27.79
C PRO A 1178 14.09 -7.77 -26.80
N LEU A 1179 13.68 -7.90 -25.54
CA LEU A 1179 14.46 -8.55 -24.50
C LEU A 1179 14.06 -10.04 -24.43
N LEU A 1180 14.91 -10.90 -24.98
CA LEU A 1180 14.79 -12.35 -24.83
C LEU A 1180 15.58 -12.81 -23.59
N LEU A 1181 15.08 -13.88 -22.97
CA LEU A 1181 15.78 -14.60 -21.92
C LEU A 1181 16.42 -15.86 -22.51
N CYS A 1182 17.64 -16.20 -22.09
CA CYS A 1182 18.30 -17.46 -22.42
C CYS A 1182 18.62 -18.27 -21.15
N ASP A 1183 18.87 -19.56 -21.33
CA ASP A 1183 19.42 -20.42 -20.28
C ASP A 1183 20.96 -20.49 -20.45
N GLU A 1184 21.56 -21.69 -20.45
CA GLU A 1184 22.92 -21.86 -20.98
C GLU A 1184 23.02 -21.60 -22.50
N GLU A 1185 21.93 -21.85 -23.24
CA GLU A 1185 21.84 -21.59 -24.68
C GLU A 1185 20.54 -20.83 -25.02
N LEU A 1186 20.44 -20.38 -26.27
CA LEU A 1186 19.24 -19.78 -26.86
C LEU A 1186 18.49 -20.87 -27.64
N SER A 1187 17.16 -20.96 -27.49
CA SER A 1187 16.41 -22.03 -28.17
C SER A 1187 16.40 -21.85 -29.69
N GLU A 1188 16.27 -22.94 -30.45
CA GLU A 1188 16.26 -22.87 -31.92
C GLU A 1188 15.02 -22.15 -32.47
N GLU A 1189 13.90 -22.11 -31.74
CA GLU A 1189 12.73 -21.29 -32.09
C GLU A 1189 13.06 -19.79 -31.98
N ALA A 1190 13.81 -19.41 -30.95
CA ALA A 1190 14.30 -18.04 -30.78
C ALA A 1190 15.38 -17.70 -31.82
N ALA A 1191 16.32 -18.60 -32.08
CA ALA A 1191 17.32 -18.43 -33.14
C ALA A 1191 16.66 -18.31 -34.53
N ALA A 1192 15.66 -19.15 -34.85
CA ALA A 1192 14.88 -19.07 -36.08
C ALA A 1192 14.11 -17.75 -36.19
N TYR A 1193 13.47 -17.28 -35.11
CA TYR A 1193 12.80 -15.98 -35.07
C TYR A 1193 13.77 -14.82 -35.37
N LEU A 1194 14.96 -14.83 -34.77
CA LEU A 1194 15.99 -13.81 -35.04
C LEU A 1194 16.51 -13.86 -36.47
N ARG A 1195 16.70 -15.06 -37.05
CA ARG A 1195 17.01 -15.23 -38.49
C ARG A 1195 15.89 -14.64 -39.37
N THR A 1196 14.61 -14.82 -39.03
CA THR A 1196 13.50 -14.21 -39.79
C THR A 1196 13.39 -12.69 -39.65
N ARG A 1197 13.98 -12.11 -38.60
CA ARG A 1197 14.04 -10.66 -38.38
C ARG A 1197 15.22 -9.96 -39.06
N ALA A 1198 16.14 -10.72 -39.69
CA ALA A 1198 17.35 -10.19 -40.31
C ALA A 1198 18.12 -9.21 -39.41
N ILE A 1199 18.33 -9.61 -38.14
CA ILE A 1199 18.98 -8.73 -37.16
C ILE A 1199 20.40 -8.36 -37.61
N THR A 1200 20.73 -7.07 -37.50
CA THR A 1200 22.08 -6.53 -37.77
C THR A 1200 22.94 -6.46 -36.51
N GLY A 1201 22.31 -6.52 -35.33
CA GLY A 1201 22.97 -6.35 -34.04
C GLY A 1201 22.43 -7.27 -32.93
N GLY A 1202 23.26 -7.47 -31.91
CA GLY A 1202 22.86 -8.15 -30.67
C GLY A 1202 23.54 -7.54 -29.45
N THR A 1203 22.82 -7.42 -28.33
CA THR A 1203 23.37 -6.94 -27.06
C THR A 1203 23.18 -7.99 -25.98
N LEU A 1204 24.27 -8.38 -25.32
CA LEU A 1204 24.25 -9.34 -24.22
C LEU A 1204 24.44 -8.61 -22.89
N PHE A 1205 23.52 -8.80 -21.95
CA PHE A 1205 23.64 -8.29 -20.59
C PHE A 1205 24.20 -9.38 -19.67
N GLY A 1206 25.29 -9.06 -18.97
CA GLY A 1206 25.97 -9.99 -18.06
C GLY A 1206 27.18 -10.73 -18.68
N GLY A 1207 28.04 -11.25 -17.80
CA GLY A 1207 29.27 -11.96 -18.17
C GLY A 1207 29.00 -13.34 -18.81
N GLU A 1208 30.07 -14.04 -19.22
CA GLU A 1208 29.95 -15.37 -19.86
C GLU A 1208 29.28 -16.42 -18.94
N GLY A 1209 29.31 -16.24 -17.61
CA GLY A 1209 28.60 -17.09 -16.65
C GLY A 1209 27.09 -16.79 -16.49
N ALA A 1210 26.61 -15.66 -17.02
CA ALA A 1210 25.18 -15.31 -17.05
C ALA A 1210 24.57 -15.61 -18.44
N VAL A 1211 25.22 -15.12 -19.50
CA VAL A 1211 24.86 -15.39 -20.89
C VAL A 1211 26.07 -15.99 -21.59
N SER A 1212 25.99 -17.27 -21.93
CA SER A 1212 27.14 -18.06 -22.37
C SER A 1212 27.82 -17.53 -23.63
N LYS A 1213 29.04 -18.02 -23.86
CA LYS A 1213 29.75 -17.78 -25.13
C LYS A 1213 29.06 -18.48 -26.32
N ALA A 1214 28.35 -19.58 -26.10
CA ALA A 1214 27.61 -20.28 -27.15
C ALA A 1214 26.46 -19.40 -27.70
N VAL A 1215 25.74 -18.70 -26.83
CA VAL A 1215 24.75 -17.69 -27.24
C VAL A 1215 25.41 -16.56 -28.06
N GLU A 1216 26.60 -16.12 -27.66
CA GLU A 1216 27.33 -15.05 -28.37
C GLU A 1216 27.76 -15.48 -29.78
N GLU A 1217 28.31 -16.68 -29.95
CA GLU A 1217 28.67 -17.21 -31.27
C GLU A 1217 27.44 -17.52 -32.14
N MET A 1218 26.34 -18.02 -31.55
CA MET A 1218 25.09 -18.24 -32.27
C MET A 1218 24.53 -16.93 -32.84
N LEU A 1219 24.54 -15.83 -32.09
CA LEU A 1219 24.11 -14.54 -32.64
C LEU A 1219 25.06 -14.01 -33.73
N LYS A 1220 26.38 -14.26 -33.63
CA LYS A 1220 27.33 -13.93 -34.73
C LYS A 1220 27.01 -14.72 -35.99
N GLU A 1221 26.62 -15.99 -35.87
CA GLU A 1221 26.20 -16.83 -37.00
C GLU A 1221 24.86 -16.38 -37.62
N ILE A 1222 23.99 -15.75 -36.85
CA ILE A 1222 22.70 -15.19 -37.30
C ILE A 1222 22.89 -13.86 -38.04
N ILE A 1223 23.76 -12.97 -37.53
CA ILE A 1223 24.05 -11.66 -38.14
C ILE A 1223 24.98 -11.80 -39.37
N GLY A 1224 25.80 -12.85 -39.43
CA GLY A 1224 26.77 -13.09 -40.50
C GLY A 1224 26.20 -13.74 -41.78
N LYS A 1225 24.88 -13.73 -41.99
CA LYS A 1225 24.17 -14.40 -43.09
C LYS A 1225 23.19 -13.48 -43.81
#